data_AF-A0ABD3F5S5-F1
#
_entry.id   AF-A0ABD3F5S5-F1
#
_cell.length_a   1.000
_cell.length_b   1.000
_cell.length_c   1.000
_cell.angle_alpha   90.00
_cell.angle_beta   90.00
_cell.angle_gamma   90.00
#
_symmetry.space_group_name_H-M   'P 1'
#
loop_
_entity.id
_entity.type
_entity.pdbx_description
1 polymer ?
#
loop_
_entity_poly.entity_id
_entity_poly.type
_entity_poly.pdbx_seq_one_letter_code
_entity_poly.pdbx_strand_id
1 'polypeptide(L)'
;MVLHRPWFFLLVLTIFASIARSSSAYGLRTQHRQLSADDQEVYQRLLEEQAAMADDAAACNASASSSVLSTYLSALPSVAGLQGCIATNIAQLYPSIAASGSQCNLTTLSSLVSGDSSDSAAFNEVLSLLLAGVVSFSGSSSSSVDLAGSLSSWADDSSTLQGFCNVMNSQAGPCVDTLLPGLISLLDSDATCCSELNGYLEMAKLIVPNGQTLEQTLMSLINGLHQTLCTTTSADDQLCSVPLSSYLSGVVTSDESSLLGAIVFQAGVPLYAASESDVCSSLETSSLASGLGSGDISYYTASCCASALSTFLQTLDSVATHLSGNSMAELFTLITGRQNAATKFTALYSTISGCSFGSTCTSPSFAISSSSSGAGSSSSSTAVSSKTLSPENVTCTLVNYCDSDDVCSQVCEAGTALIEPWVARAITYQRNLSFAETLCYAEIPATHNSVITQARGYGNRDQLFNAKLNASKSDSFMRTSNQFLSLTDQLDLGVRFLELDVHYFASSLRNAHCSEFGITFVNDAASALVSSLGSVLDASGEDSTVQWGSELVGCLPSLSGIRADEQRLHNDSLAEIATWLSDHPEELIVIYTEIGDEVSTYSQIDALLELYTRTFGDVLFSPSNLDDAGGDWNSFTLEELISQGKQVILVATPEANDQMFYMRELCAGWADVPSSTTGSTGTFFGDTMNAGTLVRAFKSVLHYATLTEDALSGGSVELDTASEPGHVNASSLPVFVDAGVNVLAPDGLDGAIMATMVWSWAENEPDVATATAVQLSAADGRWYGVADASSISHVACVSSSSRTTWTIVTQGSSCSDGYATGAPRLAVENSALLTVLQAEASDATAQLDVDLSNFPAISAADQAAYDAGDTSSSQSRVGPDAGGSTTGGGSTVSGATSSTTTVAWTWAVAMAVAMLLN
;
A
#
# COMPACT_ATOMS: atom_id res chain seq x y z
N MET A 1 24.51 0.61 -12.05
CA MET A 1 23.53 -0.33 -12.73
C MET A 1 22.20 0.41 -12.99
N VAL A 2 22.32 1.29 -13.99
CA VAL A 2 21.70 2.30 -14.88
C VAL A 2 20.20 1.99 -15.04
N LEU A 3 19.37 2.49 -14.13
CA LEU A 3 17.98 2.70 -13.70
C LEU A 3 17.14 3.30 -14.83
N HIS A 4 16.49 2.51 -15.78
CA HIS A 4 15.55 2.87 -16.85
C HIS A 4 14.11 2.86 -16.33
N ARG A 5 13.43 4.05 -16.22
CA ARG A 5 12.49 5.08 -16.69
C ARG A 5 11.06 4.56 -16.64
N PRO A 6 9.89 5.37 -15.95
CA PRO A 6 8.46 5.00 -15.99
C PRO A 6 7.58 6.19 -16.40
N TRP A 7 6.43 6.18 -17.55
CA TRP A 7 5.91 6.80 -18.77
C TRP A 7 4.40 6.56 -18.86
N PHE A 8 3.47 6.35 -17.90
CA PHE A 8 2.07 5.99 -18.23
C PHE A 8 1.25 7.26 -18.50
N PHE A 9 1.61 8.51 -17.89
CA PHE A 9 0.90 9.77 -18.20
C PHE A 9 1.52 10.43 -19.43
N LEU A 10 2.72 9.83 -19.77
CA LEU A 10 3.56 10.25 -20.91
C LEU A 10 3.33 9.32 -22.11
N LEU A 11 2.61 8.12 -21.97
CA LEU A 11 2.23 7.15 -23.02
C LEU A 11 1.07 7.71 -23.86
N VAL A 12 0.28 8.69 -23.26
CA VAL A 12 -0.85 9.25 -24.03
C VAL A 12 -0.39 10.49 -24.79
N LEU A 13 0.80 11.13 -24.26
CA LEU A 13 1.30 12.36 -24.93
C LEU A 13 2.51 12.04 -25.81
N THR A 14 3.31 10.84 -25.62
CA THR A 14 4.47 10.33 -26.39
C THR A 14 3.99 9.41 -27.52
N ILE A 15 2.76 8.72 -27.47
CA ILE A 15 2.07 7.95 -28.54
C ILE A 15 1.74 8.87 -29.71
N PHE A 16 1.91 10.19 -29.60
CA PHE A 16 1.38 11.12 -30.60
C PHE A 16 2.52 11.72 -31.43
N ALA A 17 3.81 11.29 -31.22
CA ALA A 17 4.99 11.92 -31.86
C ALA A 17 5.72 10.88 -32.73
N SER A 18 5.23 9.61 -33.17
CA SER A 18 6.18 8.72 -33.88
C SER A 18 5.44 7.98 -35.00
N ILE A 19 4.53 8.68 -35.86
CA ILE A 19 4.05 7.86 -37.02
C ILE A 19 4.17 8.72 -38.28
N ALA A 20 5.57 8.83 -39.21
CA ALA A 20 5.28 8.96 -40.66
C ALA A 20 6.55 8.53 -41.45
N ARG A 21 6.42 7.55 -42.68
CA ARG A 21 6.32 7.76 -44.14
C ARG A 21 6.06 6.43 -44.85
N SER A 22 5.04 6.14 -46.03
CA SER A 22 4.28 6.09 -47.28
C SER A 22 4.19 4.64 -47.78
N SER A 23 2.84 4.14 -48.38
CA SER A 23 1.82 3.92 -49.43
C SER A 23 1.75 2.43 -49.78
N SER A 24 0.51 1.78 -49.69
CA SER A 24 -0.47 1.15 -50.61
C SER A 24 -0.97 -0.15 -49.98
N ALA A 25 -2.33 -0.25 -49.94
CA ALA A 25 -3.65 -0.92 -50.32
C ALA A 25 -3.69 -2.33 -49.78
N TYR A 26 -4.80 -2.78 -49.11
CA TYR A 26 -6.05 -3.54 -49.20
C TYR A 26 -6.17 -4.43 -47.95
N GLY A 27 -7.34 -4.44 -47.33
CA GLY A 27 -8.72 -4.87 -47.05
C GLY A 27 -8.79 -5.91 -45.92
N LEU A 28 -9.72 -5.63 -44.91
CA LEU A 28 -11.08 -6.05 -44.58
C LEU A 28 -11.30 -6.04 -43.06
N ARG A 29 -12.41 -5.36 -42.44
CA ARG A 29 -13.69 -4.90 -41.91
C ARG A 29 -13.99 -5.63 -40.59
N THR A 30 -14.35 -4.69 -39.51
CA THR A 30 -15.72 -4.36 -39.03
C THR A 30 -15.61 -3.63 -37.69
N GLN A 31 -16.17 -2.21 -37.77
CA GLN A 31 -17.39 -1.40 -37.53
C GLN A 31 -17.02 0.09 -37.48
N HIS A 32 -17.06 0.91 -38.66
CA HIS A 32 -16.51 1.90 -39.60
C HIS A 32 -17.16 3.27 -39.35
N ARG A 33 -16.55 4.14 -38.46
CA ARG A 33 -16.39 5.59 -38.69
C ARG A 33 -15.75 5.87 -40.06
N GLN A 34 -16.47 6.36 -41.21
CA GLN A 34 -16.20 6.38 -42.67
C GLN A 34 -14.72 6.64 -42.97
N LEU A 35 -13.87 5.64 -43.18
CA LEU A 35 -12.44 5.68 -43.57
C LEU A 35 -12.30 5.89 -45.08
N SER A 36 -11.39 6.70 -45.63
CA SER A 36 -11.14 6.84 -47.07
C SER A 36 -10.66 5.51 -47.69
N ALA A 37 -10.78 5.35 -49.04
CA ALA A 37 -10.43 4.13 -49.80
C ALA A 37 -8.96 3.75 -49.58
N ASP A 38 -7.94 4.62 -49.40
CA ASP A 38 -6.50 4.38 -49.11
C ASP A 38 -6.29 3.98 -47.65
N ASP A 39 -7.13 4.30 -46.69
CA ASP A 39 -7.03 3.98 -45.24
C ASP A 39 -7.61 2.58 -44.97
N GLN A 40 -8.36 2.13 -45.85
CA GLN A 40 -8.95 0.80 -45.68
C GLN A 40 -7.91 -0.30 -45.95
N GLU A 41 -7.00 -0.06 -46.87
CA GLU A 41 -5.92 -1.01 -47.18
C GLU A 41 -4.91 -1.11 -46.03
N VAL A 42 -4.55 -0.11 -45.42
CA VAL A 42 -3.61 -0.07 -44.27
C VAL A 42 -4.30 -0.70 -43.05
N TYR A 43 -5.54 -0.43 -42.87
CA TYR A 43 -6.28 -1.04 -41.76
C TYR A 43 -6.33 -2.57 -41.91
N GLN A 44 -6.53 -3.09 -43.08
CA GLN A 44 -6.60 -4.55 -43.30
C GLN A 44 -5.24 -5.21 -43.07
N ARG A 45 -4.16 -4.53 -43.44
CA ARG A 45 -2.79 -5.04 -43.17
C ARG A 45 -2.51 -5.07 -41.66
N LEU A 46 -2.96 -4.10 -40.98
CA LEU A 46 -2.76 -4.08 -39.51
C LEU A 46 -3.54 -5.21 -38.84
N LEU A 47 -4.74 -5.53 -39.36
CA LEU A 47 -5.53 -6.64 -38.79
C LEU A 47 -4.84 -7.98 -39.04
N GLU A 48 -4.21 -8.13 -40.19
CA GLU A 48 -3.47 -9.37 -40.50
C GLU A 48 -2.24 -9.53 -39.60
N GLU A 49 -1.49 -8.43 -39.35
CA GLU A 49 -0.35 -8.44 -38.42
C GLU A 49 -0.78 -8.79 -36.99
N GLN A 50 -2.02 -8.24 -36.63
CA GLN A 50 -2.53 -8.52 -35.27
C GLN A 50 -2.90 -10.01 -35.15
N ALA A 51 -3.46 -10.62 -36.20
CA ALA A 51 -3.93 -12.02 -36.17
C ALA A 51 -2.75 -12.99 -36.19
N ALA A 52 -1.55 -12.62 -36.67
CA ALA A 52 -0.35 -13.49 -36.82
C ALA A 52 0.49 -13.48 -35.54
N MET A 53 0.01 -12.78 -34.41
CA MET A 53 0.92 -12.62 -33.25
C MET A 53 0.50 -13.58 -32.14
N ALA A 54 1.47 -14.52 -31.71
CA ALA A 54 1.27 -15.41 -30.55
C ALA A 54 1.68 -14.72 -29.25
N ASP A 55 1.00 -15.05 -28.07
CA ASP A 55 1.18 -14.48 -26.71
C ASP A 55 2.50 -14.94 -26.10
N ASP A 56 3.65 -14.66 -26.86
CA ASP A 56 4.85 -14.86 -26.02
C ASP A 56 5.74 -13.62 -26.07
N ALA A 57 6.31 -13.17 -24.89
CA ALA A 57 7.07 -11.94 -24.55
C ALA A 57 8.10 -11.60 -25.65
N ALA A 58 8.75 -12.64 -26.30
CA ALA A 58 9.71 -12.41 -27.41
C ALA A 58 9.00 -11.89 -28.67
N ALA A 59 7.80 -12.27 -28.88
CA ALA A 59 6.96 -11.82 -30.01
C ALA A 59 6.40 -10.42 -29.77
N CYS A 60 6.17 -10.03 -28.47
CA CYS A 60 5.67 -8.67 -28.14
C CYS A 60 6.78 -7.63 -28.28
N ASN A 61 7.96 -8.01 -27.98
CA ASN A 61 9.08 -7.04 -28.10
C ASN A 61 9.51 -6.88 -29.56
N ALA A 62 9.33 -7.93 -30.39
CA ALA A 62 9.76 -7.90 -31.79
C ALA A 62 8.68 -7.27 -32.69
N SER A 63 7.47 -7.11 -32.11
CA SER A 63 6.31 -6.66 -32.92
C SER A 63 6.44 -5.18 -33.29
N ALA A 64 7.04 -4.44 -32.45
CA ALA A 64 7.19 -3.00 -32.78
C ALA A 64 8.13 -2.81 -33.98
N SER A 65 9.20 -3.60 -34.07
CA SER A 65 10.19 -3.46 -35.16
C SER A 65 9.67 -4.08 -36.47
N SER A 66 8.69 -4.94 -36.42
CA SER A 66 8.21 -5.67 -37.61
C SER A 66 6.88 -5.09 -38.10
N SER A 67 6.40 -4.07 -37.34
CA SER A 67 5.13 -3.42 -37.74
C SER A 67 5.33 -2.50 -38.95
N VAL A 68 4.20 -2.32 -39.74
CA VAL A 68 4.25 -1.42 -40.92
C VAL A 68 4.41 0.02 -40.46
N LEU A 69 4.31 0.17 -39.03
CA LEU A 69 4.53 1.53 -38.48
C LEU A 69 5.78 1.55 -37.61
N SER A 70 6.73 0.64 -37.78
CA SER A 70 7.89 0.43 -36.88
C SER A 70 8.70 1.73 -36.74
N THR A 71 8.74 2.49 -37.73
CA THR A 71 9.49 3.76 -37.66
C THR A 71 8.82 4.73 -36.68
N TYR A 72 7.46 4.67 -36.61
CA TYR A 72 6.74 5.53 -35.64
C TYR A 72 6.79 4.95 -34.23
N LEU A 73 6.77 3.75 -34.15
CA LEU A 73 6.72 3.07 -32.84
C LEU A 73 8.10 3.15 -32.15
N SER A 74 9.18 3.26 -32.89
CA SER A 74 10.52 3.39 -32.29
C SER A 74 10.70 4.76 -31.61
N ALA A 75 9.81 5.68 -32.00
CA ALA A 75 9.91 7.03 -31.37
C ALA A 75 9.18 7.07 -30.03
N LEU A 76 8.34 5.96 -29.85
CA LEU A 76 7.69 5.88 -28.52
C LEU A 76 8.66 5.35 -27.47
N PRO A 77 8.38 5.71 -26.33
CA PRO A 77 9.20 5.13 -25.27
C PRO A 77 8.98 3.62 -25.15
N SER A 78 10.12 2.88 -24.92
CA SER A 78 10.00 1.40 -24.83
C SER A 78 9.53 0.98 -23.44
N VAL A 79 8.97 1.81 -22.71
CA VAL A 79 8.70 1.53 -21.28
C VAL A 79 7.47 0.63 -21.18
N ALA A 80 7.56 -0.35 -20.33
CA ALA A 80 6.45 -1.24 -19.91
C ALA A 80 5.82 -1.91 -21.14
N GLY A 81 6.71 -2.00 -22.22
CA GLY A 81 6.22 -2.77 -23.40
C GLY A 81 5.24 -1.96 -24.25
N LEU A 82 5.24 -0.58 -24.10
CA LEU A 82 4.30 0.32 -24.80
C LEU A 82 4.39 0.12 -26.31
N GLN A 83 5.64 0.05 -26.77
CA GLN A 83 5.80 -0.08 -28.24
C GLN A 83 5.18 -1.38 -28.72
N GLY A 84 5.47 -2.40 -27.97
CA GLY A 84 4.91 -3.72 -28.33
C GLY A 84 3.37 -3.75 -28.20
N CYS A 85 2.87 -3.13 -27.18
CA CYS A 85 1.41 -3.10 -26.95
C CYS A 85 0.69 -2.37 -28.10
N ILE A 86 1.20 -1.18 -28.41
CA ILE A 86 0.53 -0.39 -29.46
C ILE A 86 0.69 -1.11 -30.81
N ALA A 87 1.94 -1.64 -31.01
CA ALA A 87 2.19 -2.30 -32.32
C ALA A 87 1.25 -3.49 -32.51
N THR A 88 0.93 -4.11 -31.44
CA THR A 88 0.14 -5.36 -31.55
C THR A 88 -1.35 -5.03 -31.63
N ASN A 89 -1.62 -3.79 -31.26
CA ASN A 89 -3.07 -3.52 -31.17
C ASN A 89 -3.41 -2.25 -31.95
N ILE A 90 -2.62 -1.82 -32.76
CA ILE A 90 -2.73 -0.51 -33.44
C ILE A 90 -3.98 -0.52 -34.34
N ALA A 91 -4.42 -1.71 -34.76
CA ALA A 91 -5.63 -1.75 -35.63
C ALA A 91 -6.85 -1.23 -34.88
N GLN A 92 -6.82 -1.31 -33.55
CA GLN A 92 -7.96 -0.84 -32.73
C GLN A 92 -7.94 0.68 -32.55
N LEU A 93 -6.80 1.25 -32.74
CA LEU A 93 -6.67 2.72 -32.50
C LEU A 93 -6.68 3.48 -33.81
N TYR A 94 -6.44 2.77 -34.93
CA TYR A 94 -6.16 3.41 -36.23
C TYR A 94 -7.42 4.10 -36.77
N PRO A 95 -8.58 3.53 -36.57
CA PRO A 95 -9.78 4.20 -37.11
C PRO A 95 -9.98 5.60 -36.50
N SER A 96 -9.53 5.79 -35.25
CA SER A 96 -9.69 7.11 -34.57
C SER A 96 -8.72 8.15 -35.15
N ILE A 97 -7.68 7.65 -35.79
CA ILE A 97 -6.70 8.65 -36.30
C ILE A 97 -6.82 8.73 -37.82
N ALA A 98 -7.53 7.82 -38.48
CA ALA A 98 -7.58 7.80 -39.96
C ALA A 98 -8.94 8.31 -40.43
N ALA A 99 -9.79 8.76 -39.46
CA ALA A 99 -11.14 9.21 -39.83
C ALA A 99 -11.05 10.57 -40.54
N SER A 100 -11.90 10.68 -41.71
CA SER A 100 -11.99 11.94 -42.48
C SER A 100 -12.42 13.10 -41.57
N GLY A 101 -11.51 14.21 -41.49
CA GLY A 101 -11.92 15.40 -40.70
C GLY A 101 -11.34 15.36 -39.28
N SER A 102 -10.46 14.19 -39.00
CA SER A 102 -9.86 14.11 -37.64
C SER A 102 -8.73 15.14 -37.51
N GLN A 103 -8.83 15.96 -36.46
CA GLN A 103 -7.76 16.95 -36.17
C GLN A 103 -6.51 16.27 -35.61
N CYS A 104 -6.66 14.90 -35.37
CA CYS A 104 -5.52 14.08 -34.92
C CYS A 104 -5.29 12.96 -35.93
N ASN A 105 -4.30 13.26 -37.00
CA ASN A 105 -3.91 12.24 -38.00
C ASN A 105 -2.43 11.90 -37.92
N LEU A 106 -1.99 11.02 -38.70
CA LEU A 106 -0.62 10.48 -38.59
C LEU A 106 0.42 11.58 -38.84
N THR A 107 0.05 12.51 -39.71
CA THR A 107 0.96 13.63 -39.97
C THR A 107 1.10 14.53 -38.73
N THR A 108 -0.07 14.86 -38.10
CA THR A 108 -0.06 15.67 -36.86
C THR A 108 0.70 14.94 -35.75
N LEU A 109 0.55 13.69 -35.61
CA LEU A 109 1.25 12.90 -34.57
C LEU A 109 2.75 12.86 -34.86
N SER A 110 3.09 12.83 -36.12
CA SER A 110 4.52 12.83 -36.51
C SER A 110 5.17 14.17 -36.20
N SER A 111 4.54 15.17 -36.54
CA SER A 111 5.07 16.52 -36.24
C SER A 111 5.27 16.73 -34.74
N LEU A 112 4.45 16.17 -33.87
CA LEU A 112 4.57 16.32 -32.40
C LEU A 112 5.79 15.58 -31.87
N VAL A 113 6.22 14.61 -32.54
CA VAL A 113 7.31 13.75 -32.02
C VAL A 113 8.63 14.19 -32.62
N SER A 114 8.71 14.60 -33.81
CA SER A 114 9.96 14.87 -34.55
C SER A 114 10.53 16.24 -34.18
N GLY A 115 9.75 17.08 -33.44
CA GLY A 115 10.25 18.42 -33.05
C GLY A 115 10.71 19.23 -34.27
N ASP A 116 10.25 19.02 -35.36
CA ASP A 116 10.79 19.58 -36.62
C ASP A 116 10.35 21.03 -36.80
N SER A 117 9.44 21.50 -35.82
CA SER A 117 9.12 22.94 -35.82
C SER A 117 9.53 23.60 -34.50
N SER A 118 9.84 24.96 -34.63
CA SER A 118 10.18 25.71 -33.40
C SER A 118 9.09 25.56 -32.33
N ASP A 119 7.76 25.36 -32.71
CA ASP A 119 6.68 25.15 -31.74
C ASP A 119 6.75 23.75 -31.12
N SER A 120 7.05 22.79 -31.89
CA SER A 120 7.14 21.40 -31.37
C SER A 120 8.35 21.27 -30.43
N ALA A 121 9.50 21.93 -30.76
CA ALA A 121 10.64 21.95 -29.81
C ALA A 121 10.27 22.65 -28.51
N ALA A 122 9.53 23.77 -28.67
CA ALA A 122 9.05 24.48 -27.46
C ALA A 122 8.11 23.59 -26.64
N PHE A 123 7.23 22.89 -27.31
CA PHE A 123 6.31 21.97 -26.60
C PHE A 123 7.10 20.91 -25.85
N ASN A 124 8.06 20.30 -26.45
CA ASN A 124 8.85 19.25 -25.77
C ASN A 124 9.63 19.80 -24.58
N GLU A 125 10.15 21.01 -24.86
CA GLU A 125 10.87 21.62 -23.72
C GLU A 125 9.95 21.83 -22.52
N VAL A 126 8.81 22.49 -22.72
CA VAL A 126 7.89 22.76 -21.59
C VAL A 126 7.40 21.44 -21.00
N LEU A 127 7.05 20.48 -21.85
CA LEU A 127 6.58 19.17 -21.35
C LEU A 127 7.67 18.49 -20.52
N SER A 128 8.94 18.58 -20.95
CA SER A 128 10.05 17.97 -20.17
C SER A 128 10.19 18.60 -18.79
N LEU A 129 10.06 19.89 -18.72
CA LEU A 129 10.20 20.56 -17.41
C LEU A 129 8.97 20.31 -16.54
N LEU A 130 7.76 20.21 -17.29
CA LEU A 130 6.55 19.90 -16.49
C LEU A 130 6.72 18.56 -15.77
N LEU A 131 7.61 17.75 -16.44
CA LEU A 131 7.64 16.37 -15.90
C LEU A 131 9.03 16.08 -15.31
N ALA A 132 9.82 17.14 -15.31
CA ALA A 132 11.19 16.90 -14.79
C ALA A 132 11.15 16.27 -13.40
N GLY A 133 12.07 15.13 -13.26
CA GLY A 133 12.05 14.47 -11.93
C GLY A 133 11.10 13.26 -11.93
N VAL A 134 10.23 13.15 -13.04
CA VAL A 134 9.26 12.03 -13.24
C VAL A 134 9.79 11.14 -14.38
N VAL A 135 10.71 11.74 -15.44
CA VAL A 135 11.16 11.02 -16.65
C VAL A 135 12.67 11.22 -16.79
N SER A 136 13.57 10.05 -16.75
CA SER A 136 14.95 10.21 -17.26
C SER A 136 14.99 9.99 -18.79
N PHE A 137 14.93 10.98 -19.70
CA PHE A 137 15.00 10.83 -21.17
C PHE A 137 16.38 10.27 -21.57
N SER A 138 16.46 8.98 -21.94
CA SER A 138 17.69 8.31 -22.46
C SER A 138 18.29 9.20 -23.55
N GLY A 139 19.02 10.29 -23.07
CA GLY A 139 20.03 10.97 -23.91
C GLY A 139 20.40 12.33 -23.31
N SER A 140 20.32 12.54 -21.98
CA SER A 140 21.01 13.77 -21.53
C SER A 140 21.61 13.53 -20.14
N SER A 141 22.79 12.92 -20.04
CA SER A 141 23.78 13.11 -18.96
C SER A 141 23.27 14.05 -17.87
N SER A 142 22.67 13.57 -16.70
CA SER A 142 22.79 14.11 -15.32
C SER A 142 23.05 15.62 -15.33
N SER A 143 22.38 16.48 -16.25
CA SER A 143 22.58 17.93 -16.01
C SER A 143 21.40 18.47 -15.19
N SER A 144 21.51 18.66 -13.86
CA SER A 144 20.66 19.50 -12.98
C SER A 144 19.76 20.44 -13.79
N VAL A 145 18.39 20.05 -13.99
CA VAL A 145 17.39 20.91 -14.65
C VAL A 145 17.34 22.29 -13.96
N ASP A 146 17.88 23.39 -14.70
CA ASP A 146 17.77 24.77 -14.18
C ASP A 146 16.36 25.33 -14.46
N LEU A 147 15.35 24.96 -13.57
CA LEU A 147 13.96 25.40 -13.79
C LEU A 147 13.83 26.91 -13.65
N ALA A 148 14.51 27.52 -12.62
CA ALA A 148 14.41 28.99 -12.42
C ALA A 148 14.92 29.75 -13.64
N GLY A 149 16.05 29.26 -14.18
CA GLY A 149 16.61 29.94 -15.39
C GLY A 149 15.65 29.84 -16.58
N SER A 150 15.09 28.62 -16.80
CA SER A 150 14.13 28.46 -17.91
C SER A 150 12.90 29.36 -17.73
N LEU A 151 12.38 29.47 -16.49
CA LEU A 151 11.18 30.32 -16.24
C LEU A 151 11.50 31.80 -16.47
N SER A 152 12.74 32.16 -16.03
CA SER A 152 13.13 33.57 -16.23
C SER A 152 13.24 33.88 -17.73
N SER A 153 13.80 32.94 -18.46
CA SER A 153 13.94 33.14 -19.91
C SER A 153 12.57 33.23 -20.59
N TRP A 154 11.62 32.39 -20.14
CA TRP A 154 10.27 32.43 -20.75
C TRP A 154 9.57 33.76 -20.44
N ALA A 155 9.90 34.27 -19.29
CA ALA A 155 9.27 35.56 -18.91
C ALA A 155 9.79 36.69 -19.78
N ASP A 156 11.06 36.55 -20.23
CA ASP A 156 11.65 37.61 -21.07
C ASP A 156 11.24 37.44 -22.53
N ASP A 157 11.11 36.15 -22.89
CA ASP A 157 10.74 35.79 -24.27
C ASP A 157 9.69 34.68 -24.22
N SER A 158 8.44 35.08 -24.73
CA SER A 158 7.31 34.13 -24.50
C SER A 158 7.17 33.17 -25.69
N SER A 159 8.22 33.13 -26.59
CA SER A 159 8.09 32.32 -27.81
C SER A 159 7.96 30.83 -27.45
N THR A 160 8.69 30.40 -26.41
CA THR A 160 8.59 28.99 -26.03
C THR A 160 7.18 28.66 -25.50
N LEU A 161 6.60 29.56 -24.64
CA LEU A 161 5.24 29.32 -24.09
C LEU A 161 4.18 29.45 -25.20
N GLN A 162 4.44 30.34 -26.15
CA GLN A 162 3.48 30.48 -27.27
C GLN A 162 3.53 29.22 -28.16
N GLY A 163 4.80 28.82 -28.42
CA GLY A 163 4.94 27.56 -29.19
C GLY A 163 4.23 26.39 -28.50
N PHE A 164 4.38 26.32 -27.16
CA PHE A 164 3.67 25.24 -26.43
C PHE A 164 2.16 25.36 -26.61
N CYS A 165 1.60 26.54 -26.47
CA CYS A 165 0.14 26.72 -26.52
C CYS A 165 -0.37 26.50 -27.96
N ASN A 166 0.50 26.88 -28.97
CA ASN A 166 0.08 26.62 -30.36
C ASN A 166 -0.06 25.11 -30.62
N VAL A 167 0.93 24.41 -30.07
CA VAL A 167 0.88 22.95 -30.29
C VAL A 167 -0.28 22.35 -29.50
N MET A 168 -0.53 22.78 -28.26
CA MET A 168 -1.66 22.24 -27.47
C MET A 168 -2.99 22.56 -28.14
N ASN A 169 -3.12 23.66 -28.81
CA ASN A 169 -4.40 24.08 -29.40
C ASN A 169 -4.63 23.40 -30.75
N SER A 170 -3.56 23.10 -31.45
CA SER A 170 -3.83 22.73 -32.86
C SER A 170 -3.45 21.26 -33.10
N GLN A 171 -2.59 20.75 -32.13
CA GLN A 171 -2.11 19.39 -32.46
C GLN A 171 -2.32 18.47 -31.24
N ALA A 172 -1.57 18.72 -30.08
CA ALA A 172 -1.58 17.79 -28.93
C ALA A 172 -2.98 17.69 -28.30
N GLY A 173 -3.72 18.83 -28.12
CA GLY A 173 -5.08 18.80 -27.53
C GLY A 173 -6.02 17.91 -28.34
N PRO A 174 -6.20 18.14 -29.64
CA PRO A 174 -7.10 17.31 -30.48
C PRO A 174 -6.68 15.84 -30.46
N CYS A 175 -5.36 15.58 -30.48
CA CYS A 175 -4.92 14.18 -30.48
C CYS A 175 -5.24 13.48 -29.15
N VAL A 176 -5.03 14.21 -28.04
CA VAL A 176 -5.37 13.61 -26.73
C VAL A 176 -6.88 13.32 -26.68
N ASP A 177 -7.71 14.22 -27.15
CA ASP A 177 -9.18 14.07 -27.11
C ASP A 177 -9.62 12.87 -27.96
N THR A 178 -8.82 12.56 -29.03
CA THR A 178 -9.24 11.47 -29.97
C THR A 178 -8.69 10.13 -29.50
N LEU A 179 -7.47 10.07 -28.93
CA LEU A 179 -6.78 8.77 -28.78
C LEU A 179 -6.93 8.26 -27.34
N LEU A 180 -7.11 9.16 -26.37
CA LEU A 180 -7.06 8.74 -24.95
C LEU A 180 -8.20 7.76 -24.63
N PRO A 181 -9.42 7.94 -25.08
CA PRO A 181 -10.48 6.96 -24.78
C PRO A 181 -10.16 5.57 -25.36
N GLY A 182 -9.67 5.56 -26.67
CA GLY A 182 -9.30 4.28 -27.30
C GLY A 182 -8.15 3.57 -26.54
N LEU A 183 -7.26 4.37 -26.05
CA LEU A 183 -6.11 3.78 -25.33
C LEU A 183 -6.55 3.22 -23.96
N ILE A 184 -7.41 3.94 -23.25
CA ILE A 184 -7.89 3.44 -21.94
C ILE A 184 -8.68 2.14 -22.17
N SER A 185 -9.49 2.16 -23.25
CA SER A 185 -10.29 0.95 -23.51
C SER A 185 -9.38 -0.24 -23.87
N LEU A 186 -8.37 -0.01 -24.65
CA LEU A 186 -7.41 -1.06 -25.02
C LEU A 186 -6.70 -1.62 -23.79
N LEU A 187 -6.27 -0.75 -22.96
CA LEU A 187 -5.50 -1.22 -21.78
C LEU A 187 -6.43 -1.89 -20.77
N ASP A 188 -7.60 -1.38 -20.70
CA ASP A 188 -8.56 -1.95 -19.72
C ASP A 188 -8.93 -3.39 -20.11
N SER A 189 -8.86 -3.70 -21.46
CA SER A 189 -9.23 -5.06 -21.90
C SER A 189 -8.05 -6.02 -21.75
N ASP A 190 -6.94 -5.44 -21.10
CA ASP A 190 -5.71 -6.26 -20.95
C ASP A 190 -5.37 -6.95 -22.27
N ALA A 191 -5.33 -6.16 -23.35
CA ALA A 191 -5.05 -6.70 -24.71
C ALA A 191 -3.64 -7.30 -24.79
N THR A 192 -3.43 -8.13 -25.71
CA THR A 192 -2.14 -8.81 -25.92
C THR A 192 -0.98 -7.81 -25.89
N CYS A 193 0.12 -8.07 -25.03
CA CYS A 193 1.37 -7.30 -24.93
C CYS A 193 1.16 -6.02 -24.13
N CYS A 194 -0.12 -5.93 -23.43
CA CYS A 194 -0.36 -4.65 -22.73
C CYS A 194 -0.50 -4.91 -21.23
N SER A 195 -0.07 -6.09 -20.75
CA SER A 195 -0.39 -6.47 -19.35
C SER A 195 0.29 -5.53 -18.36
N GLU A 196 1.52 -5.22 -18.67
CA GLU A 196 2.20 -4.29 -17.73
C GLU A 196 1.54 -2.91 -17.75
N LEU A 197 1.13 -2.35 -18.88
CA LEU A 197 0.44 -1.04 -18.98
C LEU A 197 -0.95 -1.10 -18.34
N ASN A 198 -1.55 -2.20 -18.56
CA ASN A 198 -2.82 -2.38 -17.84
C ASN A 198 -2.65 -2.22 -16.33
N GLY A 199 -1.57 -2.93 -15.79
CA GLY A 199 -1.29 -2.72 -14.36
C GLY A 199 -1.23 -1.23 -13.99
N TYR A 200 -0.61 -0.38 -14.83
CA TYR A 200 -0.53 1.07 -14.55
C TYR A 200 -1.92 1.73 -14.62
N LEU A 201 -2.63 1.24 -15.64
CA LEU A 201 -3.98 1.81 -15.76
C LEU A 201 -4.80 1.52 -14.50
N GLU A 202 -4.61 0.24 -13.96
CA GLU A 202 -5.34 -0.07 -12.72
C GLU A 202 -4.94 0.87 -11.58
N MET A 203 -3.77 1.22 -11.50
CA MET A 203 -3.33 2.18 -10.45
C MET A 203 -3.93 3.57 -10.72
N ALA A 204 -3.93 3.97 -11.99
CA ALA A 204 -4.49 5.31 -12.31
C ALA A 204 -5.96 5.41 -11.88
N LYS A 205 -6.58 4.29 -11.83
CA LYS A 205 -8.02 4.33 -11.45
C LYS A 205 -8.18 4.70 -9.97
N LEU A 206 -7.07 4.64 -9.24
CA LEU A 206 -7.17 5.01 -7.81
C LEU A 206 -7.40 6.51 -7.64
N ILE A 207 -7.17 7.32 -8.67
CA ILE A 207 -7.27 8.79 -8.48
C ILE A 207 -8.61 9.27 -9.04
N VAL A 208 -9.48 8.35 -9.36
CA VAL A 208 -10.75 8.74 -9.99
C VAL A 208 -11.77 9.03 -8.87
N PRO A 209 -12.11 10.33 -8.80
CA PRO A 209 -13.13 10.65 -7.80
C PRO A 209 -14.46 9.94 -8.07
N ASN A 210 -15.28 9.85 -6.98
CA ASN A 210 -16.58 9.16 -7.13
C ASN A 210 -17.47 9.87 -8.15
N GLY A 211 -18.02 9.11 -9.07
CA GLY A 211 -18.97 9.70 -10.03
C GLY A 211 -18.28 10.13 -11.33
N GLN A 212 -16.89 9.91 -11.35
CA GLN A 212 -16.16 10.29 -12.57
C GLN A 212 -15.53 9.06 -13.20
N THR A 213 -15.30 9.19 -14.53
CA THR A 213 -14.50 8.13 -15.19
C THR A 213 -13.01 8.53 -15.25
N LEU A 214 -12.19 7.51 -15.37
CA LEU A 214 -10.74 7.80 -15.52
C LEU A 214 -10.50 8.79 -16.67
N GLU A 215 -11.24 8.64 -17.71
CA GLU A 215 -11.08 9.56 -18.85
C GLU A 215 -11.41 11.01 -18.46
N GLN A 216 -12.57 11.17 -17.80
CA GLN A 216 -12.96 12.53 -17.38
C GLN A 216 -11.91 13.15 -16.44
N THR A 217 -11.46 12.34 -15.55
CA THR A 217 -10.50 12.88 -14.57
C THR A 217 -9.20 13.31 -15.27
N LEU A 218 -8.68 12.50 -16.20
CA LEU A 218 -7.41 12.84 -16.89
C LEU A 218 -7.61 14.06 -17.80
N MET A 219 -8.77 14.11 -18.44
CA MET A 219 -9.01 15.25 -19.35
C MET A 219 -9.17 16.55 -18.56
N SER A 220 -9.79 16.50 -17.41
CA SER A 220 -9.94 17.71 -16.59
C SER A 220 -8.57 18.21 -16.10
N LEU A 221 -7.72 17.30 -15.76
CA LEU A 221 -6.38 17.73 -15.30
C LEU A 221 -5.60 18.37 -16.45
N ILE A 222 -5.72 17.75 -17.63
CA ILE A 222 -4.96 18.31 -18.78
C ILE A 222 -5.56 19.65 -19.19
N ASN A 223 -6.87 19.69 -19.19
CA ASN A 223 -7.52 20.97 -19.54
C ASN A 223 -7.19 22.07 -18.54
N GLY A 224 -7.24 21.71 -17.29
CA GLY A 224 -6.90 22.73 -16.27
C GLY A 224 -5.49 23.30 -16.47
N LEU A 225 -4.54 22.38 -16.78
CA LEU A 225 -3.15 22.85 -16.99
C LEU A 225 -3.06 23.67 -18.28
N HIS A 226 -3.69 23.15 -19.29
CA HIS A 226 -3.74 23.88 -20.56
C HIS A 226 -4.31 25.29 -20.39
N GLN A 227 -5.36 25.41 -19.67
CA GLN A 227 -5.98 26.74 -19.46
C GLN A 227 -5.09 27.64 -18.60
N THR A 228 -4.44 27.03 -17.67
CA THR A 228 -3.56 27.84 -16.80
C THR A 228 -2.40 28.42 -17.63
N LEU A 229 -1.96 27.67 -18.62
CA LEU A 229 -0.76 28.14 -19.33
C LEU A 229 -1.14 28.91 -20.60
N CYS A 230 -2.33 28.62 -21.16
CA CYS A 230 -2.49 29.11 -22.54
C CYS A 230 -3.64 30.13 -22.60
N THR A 231 -4.16 30.56 -21.47
CA THR A 231 -5.16 31.65 -21.48
C THR A 231 -4.47 33.00 -21.71
N THR A 232 -5.24 33.87 -22.53
CA THR A 232 -4.63 35.18 -22.83
C THR A 232 -5.47 36.30 -22.23
N THR A 233 -4.73 37.33 -21.99
CA THR A 233 -5.42 38.48 -21.36
C THR A 233 -5.68 39.54 -22.43
N SER A 234 -6.88 40.31 -22.31
CA SER A 234 -7.30 41.36 -23.24
C SER A 234 -6.46 42.63 -23.10
N ALA A 235 -5.75 42.78 -22.01
CA ALA A 235 -5.01 44.03 -21.73
C ALA A 235 -3.72 44.10 -22.56
N ASP A 236 -3.24 42.83 -23.09
CA ASP A 236 -1.96 42.91 -23.85
C ASP A 236 -1.81 41.66 -24.73
N ASP A 237 -2.92 40.91 -24.92
CA ASP A 237 -2.93 39.64 -25.67
C ASP A 237 -1.77 38.73 -25.26
N GLN A 238 -1.22 38.97 -23.97
CA GLN A 238 -0.12 38.14 -23.47
C GLN A 238 -0.69 36.88 -22.78
N LEU A 239 0.09 35.76 -22.89
CA LEU A 239 -0.29 34.51 -22.19
C LEU A 239 -0.20 34.68 -20.68
N CYS A 240 -1.23 34.11 -20.00
CA CYS A 240 -1.25 34.22 -18.52
C CYS A 240 -0.01 33.53 -17.94
N SER A 241 0.62 32.68 -18.68
CA SER A 241 1.79 31.94 -18.16
C SER A 241 3.04 32.82 -18.14
N VAL A 242 2.99 33.94 -18.83
CA VAL A 242 4.20 34.79 -18.83
C VAL A 242 4.40 35.45 -17.47
N PRO A 243 3.43 36.18 -16.95
CA PRO A 243 3.62 36.73 -15.60
C PRO A 243 3.73 35.63 -14.54
N LEU A 244 3.08 34.51 -14.75
CA LEU A 244 3.26 33.37 -13.83
C LEU A 244 4.71 32.88 -13.83
N SER A 245 5.31 32.74 -15.04
CA SER A 245 6.71 32.28 -15.12
C SER A 245 7.66 33.28 -14.45
N SER A 246 7.36 34.54 -14.65
CA SER A 246 8.20 35.54 -13.97
C SER A 246 8.12 35.40 -12.44
N TYR A 247 6.92 35.23 -12.01
CA TYR A 247 6.74 35.06 -10.54
C TYR A 247 7.44 33.79 -10.06
N LEU A 248 7.21 32.69 -10.76
CA LEU A 248 7.78 31.40 -10.29
C LEU A 248 9.30 31.44 -10.35
N SER A 249 9.90 32.15 -11.29
CA SER A 249 11.38 32.21 -11.39
C SER A 249 11.98 32.85 -10.13
N GLY A 250 11.10 33.68 -9.44
CA GLY A 250 11.63 34.37 -8.24
C GLY A 250 11.43 33.54 -6.97
N VAL A 251 10.49 32.56 -7.10
CA VAL A 251 10.13 31.94 -5.79
C VAL A 251 10.57 30.47 -5.80
N VAL A 252 10.91 29.91 -7.00
CA VAL A 252 11.31 28.49 -7.01
C VAL A 252 12.73 28.39 -6.41
N THR A 253 13.07 27.32 -5.71
CA THR A 253 14.39 27.10 -5.08
C THR A 253 15.24 26.19 -5.97
N SER A 254 16.55 26.15 -5.67
CA SER A 254 17.51 25.39 -6.52
C SER A 254 17.21 23.88 -6.47
N ASP A 255 16.39 23.44 -5.51
CA ASP A 255 16.11 21.99 -5.37
C ASP A 255 14.83 21.60 -6.12
N GLU A 256 14.19 22.63 -6.71
CA GLU A 256 12.95 22.32 -7.45
C GLU A 256 13.29 22.08 -8.92
N SER A 257 12.71 21.00 -9.43
CA SER A 257 13.10 20.69 -10.82
C SER A 257 11.84 20.48 -11.68
N SER A 258 10.61 20.55 -10.98
CA SER A 258 9.38 20.27 -11.75
C SER A 258 8.52 21.55 -11.84
N LEU A 259 8.11 21.94 -13.14
CA LEU A 259 7.22 23.11 -13.35
C LEU A 259 5.83 22.82 -12.77
N LEU A 260 5.35 21.60 -12.91
CA LEU A 260 4.02 21.29 -12.34
C LEU A 260 4.02 21.50 -10.83
N GLY A 261 5.06 20.93 -10.14
CA GLY A 261 5.17 21.17 -8.69
C GLY A 261 5.19 22.67 -8.34
N ALA A 262 5.92 23.47 -9.15
CA ALA A 262 6.02 24.92 -8.87
C ALA A 262 4.65 25.60 -9.05
N ILE A 263 3.90 25.16 -10.12
CA ILE A 263 2.56 25.78 -10.35
C ILE A 263 1.63 25.41 -9.20
N VAL A 264 1.69 24.18 -8.77
CA VAL A 264 0.74 23.73 -7.75
C VAL A 264 1.14 24.29 -6.38
N PHE A 265 2.40 24.28 -6.07
CA PHE A 265 2.73 24.56 -4.65
C PHE A 265 3.17 26.02 -4.50
N GLN A 266 3.98 26.54 -5.44
CA GLN A 266 4.45 27.93 -5.25
C GLN A 266 3.39 28.94 -5.71
N ALA A 267 2.65 28.59 -6.72
CA ALA A 267 1.59 29.53 -7.14
C ALA A 267 0.25 29.17 -6.49
N GLY A 268 0.04 27.94 -6.16
CA GLY A 268 -1.28 27.47 -5.66
C GLY A 268 -1.44 27.75 -4.16
N VAL A 269 -0.47 27.37 -3.32
CA VAL A 269 -0.60 27.41 -1.84
C VAL A 269 -0.99 28.83 -1.39
N PRO A 270 -0.40 29.90 -1.90
CA PRO A 270 -0.82 31.24 -1.47
C PRO A 270 -2.32 31.46 -1.65
N LEU A 271 -2.91 30.90 -2.68
CA LEU A 271 -4.36 31.09 -2.87
C LEU A 271 -5.16 30.45 -1.74
N TYR A 272 -4.66 29.37 -1.13
CA TYR A 272 -5.38 28.74 0.00
C TYR A 272 -5.22 29.56 1.28
N ALA A 273 -4.23 30.42 1.27
CA ALA A 273 -3.98 31.22 2.51
C ALA A 273 -4.57 32.63 2.37
N ALA A 274 -5.16 32.87 1.20
CA ALA A 274 -5.64 34.24 0.95
C ALA A 274 -6.93 34.51 1.74
N SER A 275 -7.11 35.81 1.97
CA SER A 275 -8.34 36.22 2.69
C SER A 275 -9.53 36.21 1.73
N GLU A 276 -10.56 35.51 2.18
CA GLU A 276 -11.75 35.41 1.30
C GLU A 276 -12.33 36.78 0.98
N SER A 277 -12.37 37.73 1.96
CA SER A 277 -13.03 39.04 1.75
C SER A 277 -12.22 39.92 0.80
N ASP A 278 -10.95 39.60 0.55
CA ASP A 278 -10.13 40.58 -0.21
C ASP A 278 -9.50 39.89 -1.43
N VAL A 279 -9.82 38.58 -1.62
CA VAL A 279 -9.04 37.79 -2.59
C VAL A 279 -9.26 38.36 -4.00
N CYS A 280 -10.46 38.93 -4.34
CA CYS A 280 -10.68 39.44 -5.71
C CYS A 280 -9.85 40.71 -5.95
N SER A 281 -9.89 41.64 -4.93
CA SER A 281 -9.08 42.88 -5.11
C SER A 281 -7.59 42.58 -5.03
N SER A 282 -7.13 41.59 -4.26
CA SER A 282 -5.68 41.29 -4.08
C SER A 282 -5.11 40.65 -5.35
N LEU A 283 -5.97 39.93 -6.12
CA LEU A 283 -5.46 39.25 -7.32
C LEU A 283 -5.16 40.27 -8.43
N GLU A 284 -5.52 41.57 -8.17
CA GLU A 284 -5.17 42.63 -9.15
C GLU A 284 -3.86 43.32 -8.75
N THR A 285 -3.30 42.77 -7.73
CA THR A 285 -2.06 43.41 -7.24
C THR A 285 -0.96 42.35 -7.15
N SER A 286 0.27 42.77 -6.66
CA SER A 286 1.40 41.80 -6.57
C SER A 286 1.48 41.20 -5.17
N SER A 287 0.35 41.23 -4.49
CA SER A 287 0.33 40.62 -3.14
C SER A 287 -1.10 40.18 -2.80
N LEU A 288 -1.14 39.08 -1.93
CA LEU A 288 -2.45 38.62 -1.42
C LEU A 288 -2.59 38.92 0.07
N ALA A 289 -3.79 39.51 0.34
CA ALA A 289 -4.04 39.63 1.79
C ALA A 289 -4.20 38.22 2.41
N SER A 290 -3.51 38.08 3.56
CA SER A 290 -3.50 36.73 4.15
C SER A 290 -4.76 36.53 5.01
N GLY A 291 -5.39 35.34 4.77
CA GLY A 291 -6.51 34.94 5.66
C GLY A 291 -6.01 34.19 6.90
N LEU A 292 -4.75 33.98 6.99
CA LEU A 292 -4.20 33.20 8.14
C LEU A 292 -3.75 34.14 9.26
N GLY A 293 -3.55 35.42 8.97
CA GLY A 293 -3.11 36.42 9.98
C GLY A 293 -3.09 37.83 9.35
N SER A 294 -2.24 38.82 9.92
CA SER A 294 -2.34 40.24 9.54
C SER A 294 -1.21 40.63 8.58
N GLY A 295 -0.82 39.69 7.55
CA GLY A 295 0.30 40.01 6.62
C GLY A 295 -0.15 39.88 5.16
N ASP A 296 0.82 40.35 4.26
CA ASP A 296 0.56 40.22 2.80
C ASP A 296 1.51 39.19 2.20
N ILE A 297 0.86 38.28 1.43
CA ILE A 297 1.64 37.21 0.78
C ILE A 297 2.05 37.66 -0.62
N SER A 298 3.42 37.64 -0.86
CA SER A 298 3.88 38.01 -2.22
C SER A 298 3.22 37.11 -3.29
N TYR A 299 2.82 37.74 -4.36
CA TYR A 299 2.17 37.01 -5.46
C TYR A 299 2.28 37.82 -6.76
N TYR A 300 1.69 37.43 -7.79
CA TYR A 300 1.77 38.26 -9.02
C TYR A 300 0.37 38.77 -9.38
N THR A 301 0.31 39.85 -10.18
CA THR A 301 -1.00 40.39 -10.60
C THR A 301 -1.71 39.38 -11.51
N ALA A 302 -2.38 38.44 -10.85
CA ALA A 302 -2.93 37.30 -11.61
C ALA A 302 -4.21 37.70 -12.34
N SER A 303 -5.02 38.65 -11.74
CA SER A 303 -6.27 39.13 -12.34
C SER A 303 -7.12 37.94 -12.85
N CYS A 304 -7.69 38.08 -14.08
CA CYS A 304 -8.65 37.05 -14.56
C CYS A 304 -7.91 35.74 -14.83
N CYS A 305 -6.42 35.72 -14.82
CA CYS A 305 -5.65 34.48 -15.04
C CYS A 305 -5.76 33.53 -13.86
N ALA A 306 -6.21 34.00 -12.71
CA ALA A 306 -6.29 33.15 -11.50
C ALA A 306 -7.44 32.14 -11.64
N SER A 307 -8.41 32.46 -12.51
CA SER A 307 -9.56 31.56 -12.63
C SER A 307 -9.13 30.20 -13.21
N ALA A 308 -8.22 30.26 -14.25
CA ALA A 308 -7.78 28.98 -14.84
C ALA A 308 -6.97 28.15 -13.82
N LEU A 309 -6.04 28.81 -13.08
CA LEU A 309 -5.28 28.08 -12.05
C LEU A 309 -6.20 27.54 -10.95
N SER A 310 -7.25 28.34 -10.58
CA SER A 310 -8.18 27.90 -9.52
C SER A 310 -8.95 26.66 -9.98
N THR A 311 -9.35 26.59 -11.22
CA THR A 311 -10.08 25.42 -11.72
C THR A 311 -9.17 24.18 -11.72
N PHE A 312 -7.92 24.41 -12.14
CA PHE A 312 -6.94 23.30 -12.09
C PHE A 312 -6.75 22.80 -10.66
N LEU A 313 -6.65 23.69 -9.69
CA LEU A 313 -6.44 23.28 -8.28
C LEU A 313 -7.69 22.59 -7.74
N GLN A 314 -8.84 23.04 -8.24
CA GLN A 314 -10.09 22.38 -7.77
C GLN A 314 -10.11 20.91 -8.22
N THR A 315 -9.70 20.67 -9.47
CA THR A 315 -9.63 19.28 -9.93
C THR A 315 -8.63 18.47 -9.10
N LEU A 316 -7.52 19.09 -8.79
CA LEU A 316 -6.54 18.38 -7.95
C LEU A 316 -7.09 18.12 -6.54
N ASP A 317 -7.73 19.10 -6.08
CA ASP A 317 -8.31 18.94 -4.73
C ASP A 317 -9.32 17.78 -4.70
N SER A 318 -10.11 17.60 -5.78
CA SER A 318 -11.08 16.48 -5.81
C SER A 318 -10.35 15.13 -5.80
N VAL A 319 -9.31 15.09 -6.55
CA VAL A 319 -8.52 13.84 -6.55
C VAL A 319 -7.92 13.58 -5.16
N ALA A 320 -7.31 14.61 -4.63
CA ALA A 320 -6.70 14.44 -3.29
C ALA A 320 -7.75 14.02 -2.25
N THR A 321 -8.86 14.60 -2.34
CA THR A 321 -9.90 14.28 -1.34
C THR A 321 -10.39 12.83 -1.53
N HIS A 322 -10.52 12.48 -2.79
CA HIS A 322 -10.91 11.09 -3.05
C HIS A 322 -9.88 10.10 -2.50
N LEU A 323 -8.67 10.37 -2.63
CA LEU A 323 -7.60 9.41 -2.27
C LEU A 323 -7.38 9.39 -0.76
N SER A 324 -7.43 10.61 -0.16
CA SER A 324 -6.94 10.65 1.25
C SER A 324 -8.10 10.93 2.20
N GLY A 325 -9.17 11.33 1.59
CA GLY A 325 -10.30 11.76 2.46
C GLY A 325 -10.18 13.22 2.90
N ASN A 326 -8.96 13.79 2.83
CA ASN A 326 -8.78 15.22 3.22
C ASN A 326 -8.66 16.09 1.97
N SER A 327 -9.40 17.28 2.04
CA SER A 327 -9.12 18.26 0.96
C SER A 327 -7.71 18.84 1.07
N MET A 328 -7.28 19.51 0.03
CA MET A 328 -5.93 20.13 0.10
C MET A 328 -5.86 21.16 1.22
N ALA A 329 -6.89 21.99 1.37
CA ALA A 329 -6.87 22.99 2.48
C ALA A 329 -6.74 22.28 3.83
N GLU A 330 -7.49 21.22 3.98
CA GLU A 330 -7.37 20.47 5.27
C GLU A 330 -5.95 19.92 5.46
N LEU A 331 -5.44 19.43 4.40
CA LEU A 331 -4.07 18.85 4.53
C LEU A 331 -3.07 19.94 4.92
N PHE A 332 -3.19 21.09 4.24
CA PHE A 332 -2.25 22.16 4.61
C PHE A 332 -2.41 22.56 6.08
N THR A 333 -3.67 22.56 6.49
CA THR A 333 -3.89 22.89 7.92
C THR A 333 -3.22 21.83 8.82
N LEU A 334 -3.32 20.62 8.43
CA LEU A 334 -2.73 19.55 9.27
C LEU A 334 -1.20 19.58 9.17
N ILE A 335 -0.68 19.82 8.04
CA ILE A 335 0.78 19.83 7.84
C ILE A 335 1.42 20.97 8.63
N THR A 336 0.62 21.99 8.76
CA THR A 336 1.25 23.15 9.45
C THR A 336 0.87 23.16 10.92
N GLY A 337 0.14 22.03 11.37
CA GLY A 337 -0.22 21.94 12.80
C GLY A 337 -1.21 23.01 13.23
N ARG A 338 -2.10 23.39 12.38
CA ARG A 338 -2.99 24.52 12.74
C ARG A 338 -4.41 24.00 12.96
N GLN A 339 -4.57 22.83 13.30
CA GLN A 339 -5.93 22.26 13.46
C GLN A 339 -6.69 22.98 14.57
N ASN A 340 -5.94 23.58 15.55
CA ASN A 340 -6.66 24.26 16.64
C ASN A 340 -6.49 25.78 16.55
N ALA A 341 -5.96 26.20 15.39
CA ALA A 341 -5.75 27.66 15.25
C ALA A 341 -7.07 28.33 14.87
N ALA A 342 -7.17 29.67 15.25
CA ALA A 342 -8.40 30.43 14.94
C ALA A 342 -8.65 30.52 13.42
N THR A 343 -7.53 30.56 12.73
CA THR A 343 -7.68 30.63 11.26
C THR A 343 -7.02 29.42 10.60
N LYS A 344 -7.64 28.95 9.45
CA LYS A 344 -7.14 27.75 8.73
C LYS A 344 -7.09 28.03 7.23
N PHE A 345 -6.37 27.19 6.60
CA PHE A 345 -6.37 27.31 5.12
C PHE A 345 -7.77 27.05 4.56
N THR A 346 -8.03 27.75 3.42
CA THR A 346 -9.39 27.58 2.85
C THR A 346 -9.29 27.53 1.33
N ALA A 347 -10.21 26.69 0.81
CA ALA A 347 -10.30 26.72 -0.67
C ALA A 347 -11.27 27.81 -1.13
N LEU A 348 -10.82 28.62 -2.14
CA LEU A 348 -11.66 29.78 -2.54
C LEU A 348 -12.00 29.66 -4.03
N TYR A 349 -12.20 28.39 -4.41
CA TYR A 349 -12.41 28.18 -5.87
C TYR A 349 -13.64 28.94 -6.34
N SER A 350 -14.81 28.88 -5.62
CA SER A 350 -16.06 29.54 -6.06
C SER A 350 -15.94 31.07 -5.96
N THR A 351 -15.25 31.48 -4.93
CA THR A 351 -15.08 32.95 -4.81
C THR A 351 -14.25 33.49 -5.98
N ILE A 352 -13.16 32.82 -6.31
CA ILE A 352 -12.28 33.33 -7.37
C ILE A 352 -13.02 33.26 -8.72
N SER A 353 -13.84 32.23 -8.94
CA SER A 353 -14.58 32.13 -10.21
C SER A 353 -15.63 33.26 -10.33
N GLY A 354 -16.01 33.81 -9.20
CA GLY A 354 -17.06 34.86 -9.24
C GLY A 354 -16.45 36.26 -9.24
N CYS A 355 -15.11 36.36 -9.28
CA CYS A 355 -14.47 37.69 -9.18
C CYS A 355 -14.69 38.45 -10.52
N SER A 356 -14.83 39.74 -10.34
CA SER A 356 -14.85 40.61 -11.54
C SER A 356 -13.55 41.41 -11.63
N PHE A 357 -12.87 41.15 -12.83
CA PHE A 357 -11.54 41.79 -12.93
C PHE A 357 -11.59 42.89 -14.00
N GLY A 358 -10.65 43.85 -13.80
CA GLY A 358 -10.51 44.93 -14.81
C GLY A 358 -10.12 44.36 -16.20
N SER A 359 -9.30 43.25 -16.22
CA SER A 359 -8.91 42.60 -17.49
C SER A 359 -9.81 41.39 -17.78
N THR A 360 -10.09 41.17 -19.14
CA THR A 360 -10.83 39.94 -19.52
C THR A 360 -9.87 38.90 -20.11
N CYS A 361 -10.14 37.63 -19.80
CA CYS A 361 -9.27 36.55 -20.30
C CYS A 361 -10.05 35.70 -21.29
N THR A 362 -9.26 35.32 -22.30
CA THR A 362 -9.86 34.43 -23.32
C THR A 362 -9.27 33.02 -23.20
N SER A 363 -10.16 32.04 -23.12
CA SER A 363 -9.72 30.63 -23.04
C SER A 363 -8.94 30.23 -24.31
N PRO A 364 -8.08 29.16 -24.14
CA PRO A 364 -7.37 28.68 -25.33
C PRO A 364 -8.35 28.24 -26.44
N SER A 365 -7.86 28.30 -27.63
CA SER A 365 -8.70 28.07 -28.83
C SER A 365 -9.18 26.62 -28.93
N PHE A 366 -8.53 25.74 -28.10
CA PHE A 366 -9.04 24.34 -28.06
C PHE A 366 -9.21 23.89 -26.62
N ALA A 367 -10.36 23.24 -26.38
CA ALA A 367 -10.58 22.56 -25.08
C ALA A 367 -10.90 21.07 -25.33
N ILE A 368 -10.18 20.34 -24.58
CA ILE A 368 -10.43 18.87 -24.74
C ILE A 368 -11.84 18.54 -24.24
N SER A 369 -12.62 17.89 -25.17
CA SER A 369 -14.04 17.59 -24.84
C SER A 369 -14.14 16.45 -23.82
N SER A 370 -14.84 16.78 -22.75
CA SER A 370 -15.12 15.66 -21.81
C SER A 370 -16.46 14.99 -22.14
N SER A 371 -16.47 13.87 -22.98
CA SER A 371 -17.75 13.16 -23.24
C SER A 371 -18.40 12.71 -21.93
N SER A 372 -19.68 13.24 -21.64
CA SER A 372 -20.61 12.84 -20.56
C SER A 372 -21.12 11.41 -20.79
N SER A 373 -20.24 10.45 -21.19
CA SER A 373 -20.91 9.12 -21.28
C SER A 373 -21.21 8.58 -19.89
N GLY A 374 -22.49 8.83 -19.31
CA GLY A 374 -23.20 8.14 -18.22
C GLY A 374 -22.29 7.17 -17.46
N ALA A 375 -21.61 7.63 -16.40
CA ALA A 375 -21.02 6.82 -15.30
C ALA A 375 -21.61 5.41 -15.26
N GLY A 376 -21.51 4.51 -16.36
CA GLY A 376 -21.97 3.13 -16.08
C GLY A 376 -21.11 2.46 -15.01
N SER A 377 -21.22 2.82 -13.75
CA SER A 377 -20.82 1.98 -12.60
C SER A 377 -21.40 0.56 -12.74
N SER A 378 -21.00 -0.15 -13.73
CA SER A 378 -21.51 -1.50 -13.39
C SER A 378 -20.44 -2.30 -12.64
N SER A 379 -19.97 -1.75 -11.47
CA SER A 379 -19.37 -2.90 -10.73
C SER A 379 -20.40 -3.55 -9.81
N SER A 380 -20.83 -4.72 -10.18
CA SER A 380 -21.76 -5.54 -9.38
C SER A 380 -21.29 -5.68 -7.93
N SER A 381 -21.92 -5.10 -6.93
CA SER A 381 -21.71 -5.37 -5.48
C SER A 381 -21.04 -6.73 -5.25
N THR A 382 -21.19 -7.63 -6.20
CA THR A 382 -20.60 -8.97 -6.05
C THR A 382 -19.09 -8.94 -6.38
N ALA A 383 -18.63 -8.13 -7.33
CA ALA A 383 -17.20 -7.97 -7.67
C ALA A 383 -16.45 -7.20 -6.58
N VAL A 384 -17.09 -6.27 -5.91
CA VAL A 384 -16.46 -5.53 -4.79
C VAL A 384 -16.36 -6.44 -3.56
N SER A 385 -17.41 -7.23 -3.34
CA SER A 385 -17.38 -8.11 -2.16
C SER A 385 -16.31 -9.20 -2.31
N SER A 386 -16.07 -9.63 -3.57
CA SER A 386 -15.03 -10.68 -3.76
C SER A 386 -13.62 -10.12 -3.56
N LYS A 387 -13.50 -8.77 -3.56
CA LYS A 387 -12.15 -8.19 -3.43
C LYS A 387 -11.94 -7.62 -2.03
N THR A 388 -13.09 -7.55 -1.28
CA THR A 388 -12.95 -7.02 0.09
C THR A 388 -12.98 -8.19 1.08
N LEU A 389 -11.81 -8.45 1.66
CA LEU A 389 -11.68 -9.64 2.54
C LEU A 389 -12.31 -9.36 3.91
N SER A 390 -12.90 -10.44 4.44
CA SER A 390 -13.44 -10.44 5.82
C SER A 390 -12.83 -11.61 6.60
N PRO A 391 -12.84 -11.33 7.97
CA PRO A 391 -12.23 -12.40 8.76
C PRO A 391 -12.97 -13.73 8.60
N GLU A 392 -12.19 -14.88 8.52
CA GLU A 392 -12.76 -16.24 8.43
C GLU A 392 -12.81 -16.91 9.81
N ASN A 393 -13.93 -17.59 10.02
CA ASN A 393 -14.13 -18.36 11.28
C ASN A 393 -14.03 -17.46 12.51
N VAL A 394 -14.64 -16.32 12.32
CA VAL A 394 -14.76 -15.39 13.46
C VAL A 394 -16.24 -15.00 13.60
N THR A 395 -16.73 -15.13 14.84
CA THR A 395 -18.07 -14.59 15.15
C THR A 395 -17.95 -13.36 16.07
N CYS A 396 -18.77 -12.33 15.69
CA CYS A 396 -18.71 -11.12 16.53
C CYS A 396 -19.96 -10.27 16.31
N THR A 397 -20.08 -9.34 17.24
CA THR A 397 -21.12 -8.32 16.98
C THR A 397 -20.64 -7.29 15.95
N LEU A 398 -21.46 -7.25 14.80
CA LEU A 398 -21.02 -6.35 13.71
C LEU A 398 -21.61 -4.94 13.94
N VAL A 399 -20.76 -3.93 13.68
CA VAL A 399 -21.24 -2.54 13.78
C VAL A 399 -20.74 -1.79 12.54
N ASN A 400 -21.54 -0.77 12.19
CA ASN A 400 -21.06 0.10 11.09
C ASN A 400 -20.08 1.16 11.62
N TYR A 401 -18.94 1.14 11.04
CA TYR A 401 -17.97 2.20 11.40
C TYR A 401 -17.82 3.18 10.24
N CYS A 402 -18.16 4.47 10.51
CA CYS A 402 -18.15 5.45 9.40
C CYS A 402 -17.14 6.56 9.70
N ASP A 403 -16.56 6.98 8.54
CA ASP A 403 -15.65 8.13 8.75
C ASP A 403 -16.44 9.44 8.57
N SER A 404 -15.72 10.59 8.73
CA SER A 404 -16.38 11.91 8.76
C SER A 404 -17.02 12.23 7.40
N ASP A 405 -16.64 11.46 6.36
CA ASP A 405 -17.29 11.68 5.05
C ASP A 405 -18.42 10.67 4.84
N ASP A 406 -18.80 9.93 5.89
CA ASP A 406 -19.95 8.99 5.91
C ASP A 406 -19.64 7.76 5.04
N VAL A 407 -18.34 7.53 4.79
CA VAL A 407 -17.99 6.20 4.22
C VAL A 407 -17.90 5.17 5.35
N CYS A 408 -18.66 4.00 5.13
CA CYS A 408 -18.78 3.06 6.27
C CYS A 408 -18.31 1.67 5.86
N SER A 409 -17.79 0.95 6.87
CA SER A 409 -17.53 -0.50 6.74
C SER A 409 -18.11 -1.24 7.94
N GLN A 410 -18.59 -2.46 7.59
CA GLN A 410 -19.05 -3.31 8.71
C GLN A 410 -17.85 -4.01 9.38
N VAL A 411 -17.77 -3.83 10.71
CA VAL A 411 -16.58 -4.37 11.40
C VAL A 411 -17.04 -5.02 12.70
N CYS A 412 -16.13 -5.83 13.26
CA CYS A 412 -16.43 -6.40 14.59
C CYS A 412 -16.27 -5.33 15.69
N GLU A 413 -17.39 -5.26 16.46
CA GLU A 413 -17.25 -4.38 17.64
C GLU A 413 -16.11 -4.85 18.54
N ALA A 414 -15.28 -3.88 18.96
CA ALA A 414 -14.10 -4.25 19.75
C ALA A 414 -14.48 -5.11 20.97
N GLY A 415 -13.73 -6.26 21.14
CA GLY A 415 -13.89 -7.10 22.35
C GLY A 415 -14.96 -8.19 22.15
N THR A 416 -15.57 -8.28 20.95
CA THR A 416 -16.69 -9.25 20.86
C THR A 416 -16.29 -10.42 19.97
N ALA A 417 -15.10 -10.32 19.35
CA ALA A 417 -14.75 -11.40 18.41
C ALA A 417 -14.46 -12.70 19.16
N LEU A 418 -15.02 -13.76 18.54
CA LEU A 418 -14.80 -15.10 19.10
C LEU A 418 -14.33 -16.03 17.99
N ILE A 419 -13.40 -16.97 18.37
CA ILE A 419 -13.04 -18.04 17.42
C ILE A 419 -13.52 -19.39 18.00
N GLU A 420 -13.25 -20.40 17.21
CA GLU A 420 -13.72 -21.70 17.73
C GLU A 420 -13.14 -21.99 19.12
N PRO A 421 -14.00 -22.43 20.05
CA PRO A 421 -13.60 -22.59 21.45
C PRO A 421 -12.45 -23.59 21.61
N TRP A 422 -12.45 -24.68 20.78
CA TRP A 422 -11.31 -25.60 20.98
C TRP A 422 -9.99 -24.94 20.59
N VAL A 423 -10.04 -24.05 19.52
CA VAL A 423 -8.80 -23.36 19.14
C VAL A 423 -8.36 -22.42 20.27
N ALA A 424 -9.31 -21.61 20.79
CA ALA A 424 -8.97 -20.70 21.89
C ALA A 424 -8.37 -21.47 23.08
N ARG A 425 -8.95 -22.56 23.44
CA ARG A 425 -8.46 -23.35 24.59
C ARG A 425 -7.04 -23.90 24.31
N ALA A 426 -6.81 -24.43 23.08
CA ALA A 426 -5.47 -24.97 22.74
C ALA A 426 -4.41 -23.86 22.74
N ILE A 427 -4.71 -22.79 22.15
CA ILE A 427 -3.73 -21.67 22.10
C ILE A 427 -3.41 -21.18 23.51
N THR A 428 -4.45 -21.11 24.35
CA THR A 428 -4.18 -20.70 25.75
C THR A 428 -3.26 -21.72 26.44
N TYR A 429 -3.58 -22.95 26.21
CA TYR A 429 -2.73 -23.99 26.84
C TYR A 429 -1.28 -23.88 26.33
N GLN A 430 -1.08 -23.79 24.99
CA GLN A 430 0.27 -23.65 24.41
C GLN A 430 0.99 -22.42 24.97
N ARG A 431 0.26 -21.39 25.09
CA ARG A 431 0.86 -20.16 25.63
C ARG A 431 1.35 -20.38 27.07
N ASN A 432 0.55 -21.03 27.88
CA ASN A 432 0.99 -21.27 29.28
C ASN A 432 2.25 -22.15 29.32
N LEU A 433 2.32 -23.04 28.35
CA LEU A 433 3.56 -23.84 28.31
C LEU A 433 4.76 -22.97 27.90
N SER A 434 4.48 -22.08 27.00
CA SER A 434 5.58 -21.22 26.54
C SER A 434 6.09 -20.30 27.65
N PHE A 435 5.22 -19.94 28.63
CA PHE A 435 5.65 -19.00 29.70
C PHE A 435 6.66 -19.66 30.63
N ALA A 436 6.78 -20.95 30.49
CA ALA A 436 7.85 -21.61 31.29
C ALA A 436 9.23 -21.39 30.66
N GLU A 437 9.23 -20.76 29.54
CA GLU A 437 10.51 -20.42 28.89
C GLU A 437 10.83 -18.93 29.03
N THR A 438 12.13 -18.61 28.68
CA THR A 438 12.48 -17.17 28.57
C THR A 438 11.92 -16.58 27.27
N LEU A 439 11.90 -15.27 27.22
CA LEU A 439 11.41 -14.61 25.99
C LEU A 439 12.17 -15.11 24.76
N CYS A 440 13.41 -15.52 24.98
CA CYS A 440 14.30 -15.84 23.84
C CYS A 440 13.91 -17.17 23.21
N TYR A 441 13.06 -17.92 23.88
CA TYR A 441 12.77 -19.25 23.32
C TYR A 441 11.26 -19.46 23.22
N ALA A 442 10.56 -18.49 23.68
CA ALA A 442 9.10 -18.68 23.68
C ALA A 442 8.56 -18.56 22.25
N GLU A 443 7.53 -19.36 22.00
CA GLU A 443 6.79 -19.23 20.72
C GLU A 443 5.40 -18.65 20.97
N ILE A 444 5.18 -17.45 20.36
CA ILE A 444 3.96 -16.74 20.76
C ILE A 444 3.28 -16.21 19.48
N PRO A 445 1.94 -16.36 19.45
CA PRO A 445 1.21 -15.71 18.36
C PRO A 445 1.35 -14.17 18.42
N ALA A 446 1.44 -13.62 17.22
CA ALA A 446 1.69 -12.16 17.13
C ALA A 446 0.93 -11.60 15.92
N THR A 447 0.99 -10.19 15.84
CA THR A 447 0.41 -9.58 14.61
C THR A 447 1.33 -8.43 14.17
N HIS A 448 1.44 -8.30 12.84
CA HIS A 448 2.21 -7.20 12.22
C HIS A 448 1.32 -5.97 12.02
N ASN A 449 1.88 -4.79 12.41
CA ASN A 449 1.09 -3.54 12.32
C ASN A 449 -0.30 -3.70 12.96
N SER A 450 -0.25 -4.06 14.20
CA SER A 450 -1.44 -4.57 14.94
C SER A 450 -2.54 -3.51 15.00
N VAL A 451 -2.18 -2.22 14.94
CA VAL A 451 -3.19 -1.17 15.19
C VAL A 451 -3.80 -0.73 13.85
N ILE A 452 -3.10 -1.07 12.80
CA ILE A 452 -3.68 -0.71 11.48
C ILE A 452 -4.77 -1.70 11.10
N THR A 453 -5.96 -1.50 11.78
CA THR A 453 -7.03 -2.53 11.65
C THR A 453 -8.32 -1.87 11.17
N GLN A 454 -9.12 -2.73 10.53
CA GLN A 454 -10.42 -2.23 10.03
C GLN A 454 -11.33 -1.83 11.19
N ALA A 455 -11.21 -2.47 12.32
CA ALA A 455 -12.08 -2.17 13.48
C ALA A 455 -11.92 -0.72 13.94
N ARG A 456 -10.88 -0.07 13.43
CA ARG A 456 -10.69 1.34 13.85
C ARG A 456 -10.62 2.24 12.63
N GLY A 457 -11.20 1.74 11.53
CA GLY A 457 -11.44 2.67 10.41
C GLY A 457 -10.39 2.54 9.31
N TYR A 458 -9.23 1.90 9.65
CA TYR A 458 -8.25 1.74 8.55
C TYR A 458 -8.84 0.87 7.43
N GLY A 459 -8.67 1.35 6.14
CA GLY A 459 -9.16 0.58 4.98
C GLY A 459 -10.63 0.89 4.68
N ASN A 460 -11.25 1.80 5.49
CA ASN A 460 -12.69 2.11 5.34
C ASN A 460 -13.03 2.56 3.91
N ARG A 461 -12.02 3.00 3.22
CA ARG A 461 -12.34 3.55 1.88
C ARG A 461 -11.91 2.56 0.81
N ASP A 462 -11.38 1.42 1.18
CA ASP A 462 -10.90 0.44 0.18
C ASP A 462 -12.04 0.07 -0.78
N GLN A 463 -13.22 0.06 -0.31
CA GLN A 463 -14.37 -0.35 -1.14
C GLN A 463 -14.62 0.65 -2.28
N LEU A 464 -14.31 1.89 -1.99
CA LEU A 464 -14.51 2.88 -3.07
C LEU A 464 -13.57 2.60 -4.25
N PHE A 465 -12.43 2.12 -3.88
CA PHE A 465 -11.44 1.89 -4.97
C PHE A 465 -11.69 0.52 -5.62
N ASN A 466 -12.00 -0.39 -4.79
CA ASN A 466 -12.20 -1.74 -5.37
C ASN A 466 -13.38 -1.76 -6.35
N ALA A 467 -14.26 -0.79 -6.19
CA ALA A 467 -15.42 -0.72 -7.11
C ALA A 467 -14.97 -0.32 -8.51
N LYS A 468 -13.78 0.28 -8.57
CA LYS A 468 -13.34 0.79 -9.90
C LYS A 468 -12.28 -0.12 -10.49
N LEU A 469 -11.84 -1.01 -9.76
CA LEU A 469 -10.73 -1.84 -10.26
C LEU A 469 -11.31 -3.04 -11.00
N ASN A 470 -10.47 -3.60 -11.84
CA ASN A 470 -10.90 -4.72 -12.69
C ASN A 470 -11.20 -5.98 -11.87
N ALA A 471 -12.49 -6.45 -11.93
CA ALA A 471 -12.94 -7.58 -11.07
C ALA A 471 -12.35 -8.90 -11.57
N SER A 472 -12.03 -9.00 -12.86
CA SER A 472 -11.53 -10.28 -13.41
C SER A 472 -10.03 -10.47 -13.13
N LYS A 473 -9.47 -9.47 -12.49
CA LYS A 473 -8.04 -9.61 -12.17
C LYS A 473 -7.84 -9.80 -10.66
N SER A 474 -7.31 -10.93 -10.37
CA SER A 474 -7.25 -11.34 -8.95
C SER A 474 -6.24 -10.48 -8.17
N ASP A 475 -5.23 -9.92 -8.88
CA ASP A 475 -4.23 -9.13 -8.12
C ASP A 475 -4.56 -7.63 -8.18
N SER A 476 -5.76 -7.26 -8.74
CA SER A 476 -6.16 -5.84 -8.76
C SER A 476 -7.19 -5.56 -7.67
N PHE A 477 -6.63 -5.11 -6.54
CA PHE A 477 -7.55 -4.75 -5.43
C PHE A 477 -6.81 -3.84 -4.44
N MET A 478 -7.73 -3.24 -3.62
CA MET A 478 -7.18 -2.34 -2.59
C MET A 478 -7.34 -3.00 -1.22
N ARG A 479 -6.17 -3.05 -0.51
CA ARG A 479 -6.19 -3.41 0.93
C ARG A 479 -5.15 -2.56 1.70
N THR A 480 -5.83 -1.73 2.53
CA THR A 480 -4.90 -0.76 3.16
C THR A 480 -4.95 -0.93 4.68
N SER A 481 -5.59 -1.96 5.14
CA SER A 481 -5.50 -2.35 6.56
C SER A 481 -4.76 -3.68 6.69
N ASN A 482 -4.01 -3.77 7.81
CA ASN A 482 -3.27 -5.05 8.01
C ASN A 482 -4.14 -6.07 8.76
N GLN A 483 -4.94 -5.44 9.68
CA GLN A 483 -5.74 -6.37 10.51
C GLN A 483 -7.21 -6.04 10.37
N PHE A 484 -8.04 -7.17 10.73
CA PHE A 484 -9.51 -6.95 10.73
C PHE A 484 -9.98 -6.55 12.13
N LEU A 485 -9.35 -7.12 13.09
CA LEU A 485 -9.90 -7.09 14.45
C LEU A 485 -9.17 -6.04 15.30
N SER A 486 -9.95 -5.50 16.36
CA SER A 486 -9.33 -4.52 17.28
C SER A 486 -8.19 -5.15 18.07
N LEU A 487 -7.38 -4.28 18.78
CA LEU A 487 -6.28 -4.82 19.60
C LEU A 487 -6.83 -5.71 20.72
N THR A 488 -7.96 -5.23 21.28
CA THR A 488 -8.54 -6.07 22.35
C THR A 488 -8.94 -7.45 21.79
N ASP A 489 -9.50 -7.47 20.62
CA ASP A 489 -9.89 -8.78 20.04
C ASP A 489 -8.64 -9.62 19.70
N GLN A 490 -7.68 -8.98 19.09
CA GLN A 490 -6.44 -9.73 18.82
C GLN A 490 -5.87 -10.35 20.10
N LEU A 491 -5.87 -9.64 21.24
CA LEU A 491 -5.37 -10.18 22.53
C LEU A 491 -6.28 -11.30 23.03
N ASP A 492 -7.57 -11.14 22.85
CA ASP A 492 -8.50 -12.20 23.32
C ASP A 492 -8.31 -13.49 22.50
N LEU A 493 -7.80 -13.34 21.30
CA LEU A 493 -7.67 -14.55 20.47
C LEU A 493 -6.33 -15.25 20.75
N GLY A 494 -5.40 -14.50 21.50
CA GLY A 494 -4.21 -15.28 21.94
C GLY A 494 -2.91 -14.54 21.56
N VAL A 495 -3.06 -13.46 20.88
CA VAL A 495 -1.85 -12.69 20.49
C VAL A 495 -1.18 -12.09 21.73
N ARG A 496 0.21 -12.11 21.79
CA ARG A 496 0.91 -11.50 22.95
C ARG A 496 2.13 -10.73 22.49
N PHE A 497 2.26 -10.58 21.19
CA PHE A 497 3.25 -9.66 20.59
C PHE A 497 2.55 -8.75 19.58
N LEU A 498 2.57 -7.46 19.90
CA LEU A 498 1.87 -6.47 19.06
C LEU A 498 2.88 -5.50 18.46
N GLU A 499 2.68 -5.20 17.18
CA GLU A 499 3.49 -4.12 16.58
C GLU A 499 2.65 -2.83 16.43
N LEU A 500 3.21 -1.75 17.04
CA LEU A 500 2.56 -0.43 16.89
C LEU A 500 3.54 0.53 16.21
N ASP A 501 3.02 1.12 15.07
CA ASP A 501 3.86 2.13 14.37
C ASP A 501 3.44 3.55 14.79
N VAL A 502 4.44 4.18 15.41
CA VAL A 502 4.04 5.50 15.95
C VAL A 502 4.75 6.58 15.11
N HIS A 503 3.92 7.58 14.75
CA HIS A 503 4.41 8.75 14.01
C HIS A 503 3.84 10.04 14.61
N TYR A 504 4.65 11.13 14.33
CA TYR A 504 4.14 12.43 14.81
C TYR A 504 3.74 13.29 13.62
N PHE A 505 2.43 13.53 13.53
CA PHE A 505 1.90 14.47 12.52
C PHE A 505 0.54 14.99 12.98
N ALA A 506 0.20 16.13 12.32
CA ALA A 506 -1.03 16.84 12.70
C ALA A 506 -1.07 17.12 14.21
N SER A 507 0.16 17.35 14.73
CA SER A 507 0.40 17.83 16.11
C SER A 507 0.05 16.77 17.15
N SER A 508 0.10 15.53 16.73
CA SER A 508 -0.18 14.46 17.72
C SER A 508 0.63 13.21 17.35
N LEU A 509 0.89 12.38 18.41
CA LEU A 509 1.43 11.02 18.15
C LEU A 509 0.30 10.07 17.74
N ARG A 510 0.52 9.50 16.54
CA ARG A 510 -0.55 8.62 16.02
C ARG A 510 0.07 7.29 15.54
N ASN A 511 -0.87 6.34 15.58
CA ASN A 511 -0.46 5.09 14.92
C ASN A 511 -0.84 5.11 13.43
N ALA A 512 0.23 4.93 12.62
CA ALA A 512 -0.01 5.01 11.16
C ALA A 512 1.07 4.21 10.42
N HIS A 513 0.59 3.86 9.23
CA HIS A 513 1.60 3.23 8.34
C HIS A 513 2.10 4.26 7.32
N CYS A 514 3.49 4.55 7.55
CA CYS A 514 4.06 5.56 6.63
C CYS A 514 5.21 4.93 5.84
N SER A 515 5.25 5.30 4.57
CA SER A 515 6.40 4.74 3.84
C SER A 515 7.19 5.87 3.16
N GLU A 516 8.53 5.64 3.27
CA GLU A 516 9.39 6.44 2.36
C GLU A 516 9.53 5.74 1.00
N PHE A 517 9.04 6.36 -0.03
CA PHE A 517 8.92 5.68 -1.33
C PHE A 517 10.20 5.86 -2.15
N GLY A 518 11.26 6.64 -1.45
CA GLY A 518 12.62 6.75 -2.04
C GLY A 518 12.57 7.18 -3.51
N ILE A 519 11.47 7.99 -3.83
CA ILE A 519 11.37 8.50 -5.22
C ILE A 519 11.76 9.98 -5.21
N THR A 520 12.87 10.36 -6.00
CA THR A 520 13.47 11.71 -5.99
C THR A 520 12.41 12.78 -6.29
N PHE A 521 11.56 12.44 -7.21
CA PHE A 521 10.51 13.44 -7.53
C PHE A 521 9.64 13.73 -6.29
N VAL A 522 9.16 12.71 -5.54
CA VAL A 522 8.31 12.91 -4.35
C VAL A 522 9.07 13.71 -3.29
N ASN A 523 10.28 13.44 -3.22
CA ASN A 523 11.07 14.23 -2.24
C ASN A 523 11.17 15.70 -2.66
N ASP A 524 11.37 15.93 -3.99
CA ASP A 524 11.47 17.34 -4.45
C ASP A 524 10.13 18.06 -4.27
N ALA A 525 9.07 17.39 -4.65
CA ALA A 525 7.74 18.00 -4.47
C ALA A 525 7.45 18.28 -2.99
N ALA A 526 7.72 17.32 -2.15
CA ALA A 526 7.50 17.53 -0.70
C ALA A 526 8.31 18.74 -0.19
N SER A 527 9.52 18.84 -0.69
CA SER A 527 10.35 19.99 -0.25
C SER A 527 9.74 21.31 -0.74
N ALA A 528 9.27 21.26 -1.99
CA ALA A 528 8.64 22.50 -2.53
C ALA A 528 7.39 22.88 -1.73
N LEU A 529 6.60 21.95 -1.45
CA LEU A 529 5.39 22.23 -0.66
C LEU A 529 5.76 22.82 0.71
N VAL A 530 6.71 22.15 1.42
CA VAL A 530 7.09 22.63 2.77
C VAL A 530 7.64 24.06 2.67
N SER A 531 8.44 24.26 1.63
CA SER A 531 9.00 25.62 1.47
C SER A 531 7.89 26.64 1.22
N SER A 532 7.00 26.30 0.34
CA SER A 532 5.90 27.25 0.05
C SER A 532 5.04 27.50 1.29
N LEU A 533 4.65 26.52 2.02
CA LEU A 533 3.86 26.72 3.26
C LEU A 533 4.61 27.57 4.28
N GLY A 534 5.91 27.26 4.41
CA GLY A 534 6.73 28.08 5.35
C GLY A 534 6.70 29.55 4.96
N SER A 535 6.86 29.78 3.65
CA SER A 535 6.90 31.19 3.19
C SER A 535 5.58 31.90 3.45
N VAL A 536 4.47 31.19 3.16
CA VAL A 536 3.15 31.85 3.36
C VAL A 536 2.91 32.10 4.86
N LEU A 537 3.29 31.19 5.70
CA LEU A 537 3.08 31.41 7.16
C LEU A 537 3.92 32.60 7.64
N ASP A 538 5.16 32.65 7.16
CA ASP A 538 6.01 33.79 7.57
C ASP A 538 5.41 35.12 7.10
N ALA A 539 4.93 35.07 5.90
CA ALA A 539 4.36 36.34 5.37
C ALA A 539 3.06 36.70 6.09
N SER A 540 2.45 35.76 6.61
CA SER A 540 1.14 36.02 7.26
C SER A 540 1.36 36.39 8.73
N GLY A 541 2.66 36.48 9.19
CA GLY A 541 2.96 36.89 10.58
C GLY A 541 2.70 35.74 11.57
N GLU A 542 2.54 34.51 11.02
CA GLU A 542 2.31 33.36 11.93
C GLU A 542 3.64 32.67 12.29
N ASP A 543 3.69 32.27 13.60
CA ASP A 543 4.96 31.66 14.08
C ASP A 543 4.83 30.13 14.07
N SER A 544 4.05 29.59 13.08
CA SER A 544 3.93 28.12 13.10
C SER A 544 4.99 27.49 12.19
N THR A 545 5.46 26.27 12.70
CA THR A 545 6.46 25.54 11.87
C THR A 545 5.76 24.38 11.16
N VAL A 546 6.19 24.29 9.86
CA VAL A 546 5.70 23.13 9.08
C VAL A 546 6.36 21.85 9.61
N GLN A 547 5.55 21.02 10.29
CA GLN A 547 6.06 19.75 10.84
C GLN A 547 5.65 18.58 9.94
N TRP A 548 6.31 18.55 8.80
CA TRP A 548 5.96 17.52 7.80
C TRP A 548 7.15 17.32 6.85
N GLY A 549 7.38 16.04 6.40
CA GLY A 549 8.39 15.68 5.37
C GLY A 549 7.92 14.46 4.56
N SER A 550 8.75 14.20 3.49
CA SER A 550 8.34 13.11 2.57
C SER A 550 8.25 11.77 3.29
N GLU A 551 8.91 11.66 4.43
CA GLU A 551 8.82 10.40 5.21
C GLU A 551 7.42 10.18 5.78
N LEU A 552 6.58 11.19 5.78
CA LEU A 552 5.24 11.04 6.40
C LEU A 552 4.21 10.77 5.31
N VAL A 553 4.73 10.70 4.04
CA VAL A 553 3.77 10.29 3.00
C VAL A 553 3.27 8.89 3.31
N GLY A 554 1.94 8.67 3.18
CA GLY A 554 1.29 7.42 3.64
C GLY A 554 0.53 7.65 4.96
N CYS A 555 1.10 8.58 5.76
CA CYS A 555 0.41 8.98 7.01
C CYS A 555 -0.40 10.27 6.81
N LEU A 556 0.31 11.23 6.09
CA LEU A 556 -0.25 12.56 5.80
C LEU A 556 0.35 13.08 4.48
N PRO A 557 -0.51 13.07 3.46
CA PRO A 557 -1.86 12.51 3.40
C PRO A 557 -1.85 10.99 3.61
N SER A 558 -3.05 10.52 4.09
CA SER A 558 -3.11 9.09 4.47
C SER A 558 -3.35 8.21 3.23
N LEU A 559 -2.60 7.01 3.13
CA LEU A 559 -2.88 5.99 2.10
C LEU A 559 -3.39 4.72 2.77
N SER A 560 -3.98 4.90 3.91
CA SER A 560 -4.40 3.72 4.69
C SER A 560 -5.94 3.60 4.65
N GLY A 561 -6.52 4.31 3.60
CA GLY A 561 -7.99 4.19 3.47
C GLY A 561 -8.73 4.81 4.66
N ILE A 562 -8.08 5.79 5.31
CA ILE A 562 -8.67 6.57 6.42
C ILE A 562 -8.06 7.99 6.37
N ARG A 563 -8.89 8.91 6.82
CA ARG A 563 -8.35 10.29 6.85
C ARG A 563 -7.15 10.40 7.81
N ALA A 564 -6.27 11.39 7.46
CA ALA A 564 -5.04 11.51 8.29
C ALA A 564 -5.37 11.90 9.74
N ASP A 565 -6.29 12.76 9.89
CA ASP A 565 -6.57 13.24 11.27
C ASP A 565 -7.48 12.25 12.02
N GLU A 566 -7.92 11.18 11.41
CA GLU A 566 -8.72 10.16 12.12
C GLU A 566 -7.89 8.91 12.41
N GLN A 567 -6.69 8.98 11.79
CA GLN A 567 -5.83 7.86 12.23
C GLN A 567 -5.67 7.86 13.76
N ARG A 568 -5.64 6.72 14.28
CA ARG A 568 -5.80 6.54 15.75
C ARG A 568 -4.62 7.19 16.51
N LEU A 569 -5.05 7.85 17.63
CA LEU A 569 -3.97 8.36 18.52
C LEU A 569 -3.24 7.19 19.20
N HIS A 570 -1.93 7.43 19.30
CA HIS A 570 -1.13 6.36 19.92
C HIS A 570 -1.58 6.12 21.36
N ASN A 571 -1.95 7.17 22.07
CA ASN A 571 -2.40 7.01 23.46
C ASN A 571 -3.68 6.17 23.56
N ASP A 572 -4.54 6.30 22.60
CA ASP A 572 -5.77 5.47 22.63
C ASP A 572 -5.43 3.99 22.47
N SER A 573 -4.49 3.71 21.58
CA SER A 573 -4.09 2.29 21.44
C SER A 573 -3.48 1.75 22.73
N LEU A 574 -2.66 2.55 23.39
CA LEU A 574 -2.06 2.07 24.66
C LEU A 574 -3.13 1.91 25.73
N ALA A 575 -4.06 2.86 25.75
CA ALA A 575 -5.12 2.75 26.78
C ALA A 575 -5.95 1.47 26.56
N GLU A 576 -6.21 1.21 25.32
CA GLU A 576 -6.96 -0.04 25.05
C GLU A 576 -6.20 -1.27 25.57
N ILE A 577 -4.91 -1.34 25.33
CA ILE A 577 -4.11 -2.48 25.83
C ILE A 577 -4.09 -2.48 27.36
N ALA A 578 -3.88 -1.32 27.92
CA ALA A 578 -3.82 -1.23 29.41
C ALA A 578 -5.13 -1.71 30.04
N THR A 579 -6.21 -1.30 29.43
CA THR A 579 -7.51 -1.72 29.98
C THR A 579 -7.62 -3.26 29.93
N TRP A 580 -7.21 -3.81 28.84
CA TRP A 580 -7.26 -5.28 28.76
C TRP A 580 -6.35 -5.93 29.80
N LEU A 581 -5.15 -5.42 30.03
CA LEU A 581 -4.20 -6.01 31.00
C LEU A 581 -4.74 -5.92 32.41
N SER A 582 -5.49 -4.87 32.73
CA SER A 582 -6.03 -4.75 34.10
C SER A 582 -7.00 -5.88 34.42
N ASP A 583 -7.60 -6.45 33.36
CA ASP A 583 -8.55 -7.57 33.59
C ASP A 583 -7.83 -8.92 33.43
N HIS A 584 -6.52 -8.80 33.11
CA HIS A 584 -5.77 -10.07 32.90
C HIS A 584 -4.38 -9.96 33.55
N PRO A 585 -4.28 -10.07 34.90
CA PRO A 585 -3.03 -9.80 35.64
C PRO A 585 -2.00 -10.92 35.44
N GLU A 586 -2.48 -12.02 34.84
CA GLU A 586 -1.51 -13.14 34.70
C GLU A 586 -0.97 -13.19 33.27
N GLU A 587 -1.19 -12.06 32.56
CA GLU A 587 -0.72 -12.09 31.15
C GLU A 587 0.49 -11.17 31.00
N LEU A 588 1.20 -11.47 29.89
CA LEU A 588 2.35 -10.61 29.51
C LEU A 588 2.29 -10.32 28.00
N ILE A 589 2.61 -9.02 27.72
CA ILE A 589 2.56 -8.65 26.29
C ILE A 589 3.88 -7.97 25.92
N VAL A 590 4.32 -8.35 24.71
CA VAL A 590 5.44 -7.58 24.11
C VAL A 590 4.88 -6.59 23.08
N ILE A 591 5.25 -5.30 23.34
CA ILE A 591 4.84 -4.28 22.36
C ILE A 591 6.09 -3.80 21.60
N TYR A 592 6.05 -4.24 20.34
CA TYR A 592 7.08 -3.68 19.45
C TYR A 592 6.61 -2.38 18.80
N THR A 593 7.44 -1.29 19.07
CA THR A 593 7.02 0.03 18.57
C THR A 593 8.03 0.49 17.51
N GLU A 594 7.49 0.52 16.29
CA GLU A 594 8.31 1.19 15.25
C GLU A 594 8.11 2.71 15.28
N ILE A 595 9.30 3.38 15.60
CA ILE A 595 9.19 4.84 15.82
C ILE A 595 9.66 5.56 14.55
N GLY A 596 8.71 6.37 14.00
CA GLY A 596 9.10 7.14 12.81
C GLY A 596 10.24 8.12 13.09
N ASP A 597 11.00 8.40 12.05
CA ASP A 597 12.15 9.33 12.22
C ASP A 597 11.68 10.72 12.64
N GLU A 598 10.49 11.06 12.20
CA GLU A 598 9.98 12.42 12.48
C GLU A 598 9.65 12.60 13.97
N VAL A 599 9.44 11.58 14.63
CA VAL A 599 9.19 11.76 16.08
C VAL A 599 10.41 12.40 16.74
N SER A 600 11.56 11.90 16.42
CA SER A 600 12.79 12.56 16.96
C SER A 600 13.00 13.92 16.32
N THR A 601 12.83 14.00 14.99
CA THR A 601 13.04 15.26 14.28
C THR A 601 12.22 16.40 14.89
N TYR A 602 11.10 16.00 15.45
CA TYR A 602 10.26 17.10 15.97
C TYR A 602 10.25 17.06 17.51
N SER A 603 11.22 16.40 18.09
CA SER A 603 11.51 16.39 19.54
C SER A 603 10.30 15.86 20.32
N GLN A 604 9.78 14.69 19.80
CA GLN A 604 8.59 14.15 20.52
C GLN A 604 8.93 12.81 21.17
N ILE A 605 10.17 12.51 21.33
CA ILE A 605 10.51 11.22 21.96
C ILE A 605 10.15 11.26 23.45
N ASP A 606 10.39 12.43 24.12
CA ASP A 606 10.05 12.48 25.57
C ASP A 606 8.54 12.36 25.78
N ALA A 607 7.82 13.07 24.91
CA ALA A 607 6.35 12.92 25.04
C ALA A 607 5.91 11.46 24.85
N LEU A 608 6.50 10.84 23.87
CA LEU A 608 6.16 9.41 23.66
C LEU A 608 6.51 8.57 24.89
N LEU A 609 7.69 8.71 25.46
CA LEU A 609 8.07 7.92 26.64
C LEU A 609 7.19 8.24 27.84
N GLU A 610 6.80 9.50 27.94
CA GLU A 610 5.90 9.85 29.05
C GLU A 610 4.56 9.10 28.92
N LEU A 611 4.12 8.94 27.68
CA LEU A 611 2.86 8.17 27.51
C LEU A 611 3.01 6.73 28.02
N TYR A 612 4.10 6.11 27.72
CA TYR A 612 4.29 4.73 28.20
C TYR A 612 4.39 4.67 29.72
N THR A 613 5.10 5.65 30.28
CA THR A 613 5.24 5.64 31.75
C THR A 613 3.87 5.84 32.41
N ARG A 614 3.16 6.72 31.84
CA ARG A 614 1.86 7.02 32.48
C ARG A 614 0.89 5.84 32.29
N THR A 615 1.01 5.19 31.20
CA THR A 615 0.00 4.17 30.91
C THR A 615 0.36 2.85 31.61
N PHE A 616 1.63 2.46 31.59
CA PHE A 616 1.93 1.09 32.10
C PHE A 616 2.65 1.16 33.43
N GLY A 617 3.28 2.26 33.81
CA GLY A 617 3.86 2.44 35.15
C GLY A 617 4.70 1.23 35.58
N ASP A 618 4.29 0.58 36.64
CA ASP A 618 5.13 -0.43 37.31
C ASP A 618 4.97 -1.81 36.65
N VAL A 619 4.02 -1.88 35.78
CA VAL A 619 3.86 -3.23 35.19
C VAL A 619 4.86 -3.42 34.04
N LEU A 620 5.72 -2.37 33.73
CA LEU A 620 6.72 -2.44 32.65
C LEU A 620 7.98 -3.18 33.16
N PHE A 621 8.38 -4.10 32.32
CA PHE A 621 9.76 -4.61 32.50
C PHE A 621 10.74 -3.85 31.61
N SER A 622 11.66 -3.02 32.25
CA SER A 622 12.51 -2.06 31.51
C SER A 622 13.97 -2.55 31.47
N PRO A 623 14.82 -1.87 30.73
CA PRO A 623 16.25 -2.21 30.70
C PRO A 623 16.87 -2.15 32.11
N SER A 624 16.51 -1.23 32.91
CA SER A 624 17.03 -1.20 34.28
C SER A 624 16.63 -2.47 35.07
N ASN A 625 15.38 -2.89 34.87
CA ASN A 625 14.97 -4.15 35.53
C ASN A 625 15.86 -5.32 35.09
N LEU A 626 16.13 -5.39 33.79
CA LEU A 626 17.01 -6.46 33.30
C LEU A 626 18.41 -6.37 33.92
N ASP A 627 18.92 -5.15 34.02
CA ASP A 627 20.24 -4.99 34.68
C ASP A 627 20.19 -5.47 36.14
N ASP A 628 19.09 -5.16 36.79
CA ASP A 628 18.99 -5.60 38.20
C ASP A 628 18.93 -7.13 38.30
N ALA A 629 18.47 -7.68 37.16
CA ALA A 629 18.36 -9.16 37.18
C ALA A 629 19.63 -9.81 36.62
N GLY A 630 20.73 -8.97 36.39
CA GLY A 630 22.02 -9.60 36.01
C GLY A 630 22.29 -9.42 34.52
N GLY A 631 21.30 -8.87 33.77
CA GLY A 631 21.56 -8.42 32.37
C GLY A 631 21.39 -9.58 31.39
N ASP A 632 20.86 -10.71 31.85
CA ASP A 632 20.76 -11.87 30.93
C ASP A 632 19.29 -12.33 30.83
N TRP A 633 18.78 -12.43 29.53
CA TRP A 633 17.36 -12.79 29.30
C TRP A 633 17.09 -14.25 29.63
N ASN A 634 18.18 -15.00 29.82
CA ASN A 634 17.98 -16.44 30.09
C ASN A 634 17.96 -16.73 31.60
N SER A 635 18.02 -15.69 32.35
CA SER A 635 18.12 -15.93 33.81
C SER A 635 16.73 -16.00 34.45
N PHE A 636 15.71 -15.74 33.69
CA PHE A 636 14.36 -15.82 34.28
C PHE A 636 13.38 -16.23 33.18
N THR A 637 12.26 -16.79 33.64
CA THR A 637 11.20 -17.17 32.68
C THR A 637 10.11 -16.08 32.61
N LEU A 638 9.31 -16.21 31.63
CA LEU A 638 8.20 -15.23 31.52
C LEU A 638 7.23 -15.38 32.70
N GLU A 639 7.06 -16.56 33.17
CA GLU A 639 6.18 -16.77 34.34
C GLU A 639 6.73 -16.05 35.58
N GLU A 640 8.04 -16.14 35.72
CA GLU A 640 8.64 -15.42 36.87
C GLU A 640 8.43 -13.90 36.76
N LEU A 641 8.49 -13.44 35.55
CA LEU A 641 8.24 -11.98 35.41
C LEU A 641 6.80 -11.63 35.77
N ILE A 642 5.92 -12.44 35.30
CA ILE A 642 4.49 -12.17 35.60
C ILE A 642 4.28 -12.23 37.11
N SER A 643 4.86 -13.20 37.78
CA SER A 643 4.71 -13.32 39.24
C SER A 643 5.30 -12.10 39.98
N GLN A 644 6.16 -11.42 39.26
CA GLN A 644 6.72 -10.19 39.89
C GLN A 644 5.87 -8.97 39.54
N GLY A 645 4.79 -9.23 38.92
CA GLY A 645 3.85 -8.12 38.64
C GLY A 645 4.16 -7.42 37.32
N LYS A 646 5.15 -8.02 36.58
CA LYS A 646 5.44 -7.38 35.28
C LYS A 646 4.54 -7.96 34.19
N GLN A 647 4.06 -7.03 33.28
CA GLN A 647 3.11 -7.54 32.26
C GLN A 647 3.51 -7.01 30.88
N VAL A 648 4.39 -5.98 30.84
CA VAL A 648 4.62 -5.37 29.52
C VAL A 648 6.13 -5.25 29.29
N ILE A 649 6.52 -5.72 28.11
CA ILE A 649 7.89 -5.45 27.60
C ILE A 649 7.80 -4.58 26.34
N LEU A 650 8.59 -3.48 26.42
CA LEU A 650 8.56 -2.59 25.24
C LEU A 650 9.84 -2.77 24.41
N VAL A 651 9.54 -2.94 23.12
CA VAL A 651 10.65 -3.09 22.16
C VAL A 651 10.51 -2.00 21.09
N ALA A 652 11.77 -1.44 20.66
CA ALA A 652 11.59 -0.34 19.70
C ALA A 652 12.66 -0.44 18.61
N THR A 653 12.35 0.15 17.47
CA THR A 653 13.31 0.64 16.46
C THR A 653 13.04 2.12 16.16
N PRO A 654 14.34 2.95 16.04
CA PRO A 654 15.67 2.42 15.65
C PRO A 654 16.58 2.22 16.87
N GLU A 655 16.30 2.85 18.08
CA GLU A 655 17.33 2.66 19.13
C GLU A 655 16.65 2.39 20.48
N ALA A 656 17.49 1.91 21.39
CA ALA A 656 17.02 1.67 22.77
C ALA A 656 16.94 2.98 23.54
N ASN A 657 16.10 2.87 24.66
CA ASN A 657 16.09 3.96 25.66
C ASN A 657 15.80 3.41 27.05
N ASP A 658 15.51 4.39 27.95
CA ASP A 658 15.44 3.93 29.35
C ASP A 658 14.21 3.05 29.58
N GLN A 659 13.27 3.06 28.68
CA GLN A 659 12.05 2.25 28.90
C GLN A 659 11.96 1.11 27.88
N MET A 660 12.56 1.25 26.73
CA MET A 660 12.30 0.27 25.66
C MET A 660 13.63 -0.38 25.24
N PHE A 661 13.50 -1.65 24.89
CA PHE A 661 14.69 -2.37 24.39
C PHE A 661 14.81 -2.19 22.87
N TYR A 662 16.09 -2.04 22.46
CA TYR A 662 16.33 -2.04 21.00
C TYR A 662 16.16 -3.47 20.46
N MET A 663 15.35 -3.55 19.42
CA MET A 663 14.89 -4.90 18.95
C MET A 663 16.09 -5.75 18.55
N ARG A 664 17.16 -5.18 17.97
CA ARG A 664 18.26 -6.02 17.42
C ARG A 664 19.18 -6.48 18.54
N GLU A 665 18.95 -5.97 19.75
CA GLU A 665 19.85 -6.39 20.86
C GLU A 665 19.09 -7.26 21.85
N LEU A 666 17.89 -7.56 21.50
CA LEU A 666 17.14 -8.43 22.42
C LEU A 666 17.67 -9.86 22.32
N CYS A 667 17.75 -10.54 23.54
CA CYS A 667 18.29 -11.92 23.55
C CYS A 667 19.64 -11.99 22.83
N ALA A 668 19.86 -12.97 21.93
CA ALA A 668 21.15 -13.09 21.23
C ALA A 668 21.09 -12.41 19.86
N GLY A 669 19.91 -11.85 19.56
CA GLY A 669 19.74 -11.17 18.27
C GLY A 669 18.30 -11.31 17.76
N TRP A 670 18.13 -10.68 16.50
CA TRP A 670 16.78 -10.65 15.91
C TRP A 670 16.88 -10.93 14.41
N ALA A 671 15.86 -11.75 13.99
CA ALA A 671 15.78 -11.97 12.52
C ALA A 671 14.32 -11.96 12.09
N ASP A 672 14.15 -11.41 10.82
CA ASP A 672 12.78 -11.46 10.24
C ASP A 672 12.76 -12.44 9.06
N VAL A 673 11.66 -13.25 9.01
CA VAL A 673 11.45 -14.15 7.86
C VAL A 673 10.01 -13.96 7.35
N PRO A 674 9.76 -14.28 6.07
CA PRO A 674 10.62 -14.89 5.05
C PRO A 674 11.69 -13.90 4.54
N SER A 675 12.94 -14.40 4.26
CA SER A 675 14.04 -13.58 3.71
C SER A 675 14.49 -14.18 2.37
N SER A 676 15.31 -13.45 1.65
CA SER A 676 15.75 -13.92 0.30
C SER A 676 16.94 -14.86 0.42
N THR A 677 17.33 -15.27 1.59
CA THR A 677 18.60 -16.02 1.72
C THR A 677 18.28 -17.50 1.99
N THR A 678 19.11 -18.39 1.17
CA THR A 678 19.06 -19.84 1.51
C THR A 678 20.17 -20.16 2.52
N GLY A 679 19.77 -21.03 3.51
CA GLY A 679 20.81 -21.30 4.55
C GLY A 679 21.23 -22.77 4.51
N SER A 680 22.39 -23.08 5.25
CA SER A 680 22.90 -24.45 5.39
C SER A 680 21.81 -25.41 5.89
N THR A 681 22.04 -26.69 5.65
CA THR A 681 21.11 -27.72 6.13
C THR A 681 20.79 -27.53 7.62
N GLY A 682 19.49 -27.59 7.92
CA GLY A 682 19.07 -27.51 9.35
C GLY A 682 18.69 -26.07 9.73
N THR A 683 18.76 -25.14 8.72
CA THR A 683 18.34 -23.75 9.01
C THR A 683 17.03 -23.46 8.28
N PHE A 684 16.29 -22.43 8.84
CA PHE A 684 15.05 -21.92 8.21
C PHE A 684 15.22 -20.46 7.78
N PHE A 685 15.27 -20.29 6.39
CA PHE A 685 15.64 -18.99 5.78
C PHE A 685 17.00 -18.52 6.30
N GLY A 686 17.94 -19.52 6.55
CA GLY A 686 19.34 -19.16 6.90
C GLY A 686 19.52 -18.95 8.41
N ASP A 687 18.31 -19.14 9.13
CA ASP A 687 18.46 -18.89 10.59
C ASP A 687 18.18 -20.20 11.35
N THR A 688 18.99 -20.36 12.49
CA THR A 688 18.72 -21.52 13.38
C THR A 688 17.60 -21.18 14.38
N MET A 689 16.57 -22.06 14.32
CA MET A 689 15.42 -21.79 15.22
C MET A 689 15.71 -22.30 16.63
N ASN A 690 15.05 -21.60 17.66
CA ASN A 690 15.19 -21.98 19.08
C ASN A 690 16.66 -21.96 19.53
N ALA A 691 17.43 -20.95 19.13
CA ALA A 691 18.88 -20.86 19.47
C ALA A 691 19.16 -19.55 20.21
N GLY A 692 18.09 -18.96 20.84
CA GLY A 692 18.33 -17.76 21.67
C GLY A 692 18.04 -16.48 20.86
N THR A 693 18.22 -16.59 19.46
CA THR A 693 17.83 -15.43 18.62
C THR A 693 16.31 -15.40 18.44
N LEU A 694 15.77 -14.20 18.54
CA LEU A 694 14.31 -14.08 18.29
C LEU A 694 14.04 -13.95 16.78
N VAL A 695 13.21 -14.87 16.32
CA VAL A 695 12.86 -14.84 14.88
C VAL A 695 11.37 -14.49 14.75
N ARG A 696 11.17 -13.50 13.93
CA ARG A 696 9.77 -13.07 13.70
C ARG A 696 9.39 -13.35 12.24
N ALA A 697 8.15 -13.91 12.09
CA ALA A 697 7.67 -14.16 10.72
C ALA A 697 6.49 -13.23 10.40
N PHE A 698 6.68 -12.46 9.27
CA PHE A 698 5.55 -11.59 8.84
C PHE A 698 5.72 -11.26 7.36
N LYS A 699 4.60 -10.96 6.80
CA LYS A 699 4.55 -10.41 5.43
C LYS A 699 3.33 -9.50 5.30
N SER A 700 3.72 -8.27 4.80
CA SER A 700 2.62 -7.29 4.74
C SER A 700 1.61 -7.66 3.64
N VAL A 701 0.28 -7.39 3.95
CA VAL A 701 -0.77 -7.75 2.95
C VAL A 701 -1.30 -6.45 2.32
N LEU A 702 -0.65 -5.34 2.73
CA LEU A 702 -1.13 -4.11 2.08
C LEU A 702 -0.94 -4.21 0.57
N HIS A 703 -2.01 -3.70 -0.09
CA HIS A 703 -2.01 -3.86 -1.56
C HIS A 703 -2.73 -2.66 -2.18
N TYR A 704 -2.05 -2.13 -3.20
CA TYR A 704 -2.60 -0.95 -3.91
C TYR A 704 -2.76 -1.29 -5.39
N ALA A 705 -4.06 -1.72 -5.69
CA ALA A 705 -4.34 -2.22 -7.06
C ALA A 705 -3.41 -3.37 -7.45
N THR A 706 -2.52 -3.15 -8.29
CA THR A 706 -1.70 -4.31 -8.72
C THR A 706 -0.36 -4.28 -7.99
N LEU A 707 -0.30 -3.43 -6.92
CA LEU A 707 1.02 -3.31 -6.28
C LEU A 707 0.92 -3.75 -4.82
N THR A 708 2.02 -4.54 -4.54
CA THR A 708 2.16 -4.86 -3.10
C THR A 708 3.08 -3.84 -2.42
N GLU A 709 3.00 -3.81 -1.15
CA GLU A 709 3.87 -2.86 -0.43
C GLU A 709 5.35 -3.14 -0.72
N ASP A 710 5.70 -4.39 -0.76
CA ASP A 710 7.11 -4.75 -1.06
C ASP A 710 7.54 -4.22 -2.43
N ALA A 711 6.55 -4.34 -3.35
CA ALA A 711 6.87 -3.81 -4.71
C ALA A 711 7.08 -2.30 -4.67
N LEU A 712 6.51 -1.61 -3.72
CA LEU A 712 6.66 -0.13 -3.66
C LEU A 712 8.00 0.25 -3.04
N SER A 713 8.62 -0.63 -2.29
CA SER A 713 9.90 -0.25 -1.61
C SER A 713 11.08 -0.90 -2.34
N GLY A 714 10.84 -1.44 -3.63
CA GLY A 714 12.00 -1.96 -4.40
C GLY A 714 12.40 -3.37 -3.94
N GLY A 715 11.47 -4.16 -3.20
CA GLY A 715 11.75 -5.35 -2.37
C GLY A 715 12.39 -6.47 -3.22
N SER A 716 13.31 -7.27 -2.59
CA SER A 716 13.97 -8.50 -3.13
C SER A 716 12.99 -9.68 -3.12
N VAL A 717 13.13 -10.50 -4.24
CA VAL A 717 12.26 -11.69 -4.34
C VAL A 717 12.58 -12.65 -3.17
N GLU A 718 11.55 -12.89 -2.45
CA GLU A 718 11.75 -13.82 -1.32
C GLU A 718 11.73 -15.28 -1.82
N LEU A 719 12.50 -16.09 -0.99
CA LEU A 719 12.40 -17.54 -1.26
C LEU A 719 10.95 -18.03 -1.11
N ASP A 720 10.52 -18.78 -2.03
CA ASP A 720 9.12 -19.24 -1.98
C ASP A 720 9.05 -20.70 -2.41
N THR A 721 9.36 -21.62 -1.43
CA THR A 721 9.22 -23.09 -1.62
C THR A 721 8.25 -23.66 -0.59
N ALA A 722 7.87 -24.95 -0.84
CA ALA A 722 6.96 -25.60 0.14
C ALA A 722 7.58 -25.64 1.53
N SER A 723 8.88 -25.74 1.67
CA SER A 723 9.54 -25.85 2.99
C SER A 723 9.96 -24.47 3.51
N GLU A 724 9.96 -23.47 2.65
CA GLU A 724 10.23 -22.08 3.07
C GLU A 724 9.38 -21.12 2.23
N PRO A 725 8.15 -21.12 2.66
CA PRO A 725 7.20 -20.31 1.88
C PRO A 725 7.43 -18.81 2.08
N GLY A 726 7.15 -17.99 0.97
CA GLY A 726 7.38 -16.53 0.99
C GLY A 726 6.16 -15.79 1.56
N HIS A 727 5.06 -16.48 1.81
CA HIS A 727 3.88 -15.82 2.38
C HIS A 727 3.62 -16.31 3.81
N VAL A 728 3.00 -15.45 4.56
CA VAL A 728 2.68 -15.83 5.95
C VAL A 728 1.16 -15.75 6.12
N ASN A 729 0.45 -16.85 5.69
CA ASN A 729 -1.01 -16.94 5.78
C ASN A 729 -1.42 -18.34 6.29
N ALA A 730 -2.71 -18.61 6.33
CA ALA A 730 -3.20 -19.84 7.00
C ALA A 730 -2.61 -21.09 6.33
N SER A 731 -2.35 -21.04 5.02
CA SER A 731 -1.84 -22.26 4.33
C SER A 731 -0.35 -22.47 4.59
N SER A 732 0.41 -21.44 4.87
CA SER A 732 1.88 -21.63 4.99
C SER A 732 2.31 -21.59 6.45
N LEU A 733 1.46 -21.15 7.36
CA LEU A 733 1.87 -20.89 8.76
C LEU A 733 2.26 -22.20 9.46
N PRO A 734 1.62 -23.31 9.15
CA PRO A 734 2.04 -24.54 9.84
C PRO A 734 3.53 -24.84 9.61
N VAL A 735 4.08 -24.49 8.41
CA VAL A 735 5.53 -24.70 8.17
C VAL A 735 6.35 -23.86 9.16
N PHE A 736 5.96 -22.65 9.43
CA PHE A 736 6.69 -21.78 10.37
C PHE A 736 6.53 -22.29 11.81
N VAL A 737 5.27 -22.74 12.12
CA VAL A 737 5.02 -23.26 13.49
C VAL A 737 5.94 -24.48 13.73
N ASP A 738 6.01 -25.36 12.73
CA ASP A 738 6.81 -26.59 12.91
C ASP A 738 8.31 -26.26 13.00
N ALA A 739 8.66 -25.16 12.32
CA ALA A 739 10.09 -24.78 12.36
C ALA A 739 10.47 -24.16 13.71
N GLY A 740 9.45 -23.77 14.50
CA GLY A 740 9.74 -23.24 15.84
C GLY A 740 9.99 -21.74 15.82
N VAL A 741 9.40 -21.06 14.90
CA VAL A 741 9.58 -19.59 14.85
C VAL A 741 8.98 -18.99 16.13
N ASN A 742 9.73 -18.00 16.75
CA ASN A 742 9.33 -17.44 18.07
C ASN A 742 8.05 -16.60 17.95
N VAL A 743 8.11 -15.69 16.95
CA VAL A 743 7.01 -14.71 16.86
C VAL A 743 6.36 -14.86 15.47
N LEU A 744 5.15 -15.41 15.51
CA LEU A 744 4.38 -15.55 14.25
C LEU A 744 3.39 -14.38 14.13
N ALA A 745 3.71 -13.47 13.17
CA ALA A 745 3.00 -12.17 13.17
C ALA A 745 2.34 -11.96 11.80
N PRO A 746 1.39 -12.81 11.44
CA PRO A 746 0.72 -12.63 10.15
C PRO A 746 -0.16 -11.37 10.14
N ASP A 747 -0.38 -10.81 8.95
CA ASP A 747 -1.49 -9.85 8.76
C ASP A 747 -2.81 -10.60 8.57
N GLY A 748 -3.97 -9.94 8.88
CA GLY A 748 -5.31 -10.55 8.64
C GLY A 748 -5.63 -11.62 9.68
N LEU A 749 -5.21 -11.34 10.93
CA LEU A 749 -5.49 -12.36 11.96
C LEU A 749 -6.99 -12.69 12.00
N ASP A 750 -7.34 -13.96 11.92
CA ASP A 750 -8.73 -14.44 12.09
C ASP A 750 -8.73 -15.87 12.64
N GLY A 751 -9.92 -16.50 12.67
CA GLY A 751 -10.03 -17.84 13.32
C GLY A 751 -9.27 -18.91 12.54
N ALA A 752 -9.27 -18.82 11.19
CA ALA A 752 -8.53 -19.84 10.40
C ALA A 752 -7.03 -19.75 10.66
N ILE A 753 -6.50 -18.53 10.72
CA ILE A 753 -5.06 -18.36 11.00
C ILE A 753 -4.73 -18.87 12.41
N MET A 754 -5.60 -18.53 13.38
CA MET A 754 -5.28 -19.00 14.75
C MET A 754 -5.32 -20.52 14.82
N ALA A 755 -6.20 -21.14 14.13
CA ALA A 755 -6.30 -22.63 14.17
C ALA A 755 -5.02 -23.27 13.62
N THR A 756 -4.43 -22.67 12.64
CA THR A 756 -3.21 -23.27 12.03
C THR A 756 -2.01 -23.12 12.97
N MET A 757 -2.09 -22.25 13.91
CA MET A 757 -0.94 -22.08 14.83
C MET A 757 -1.04 -23.08 15.99
N VAL A 758 -2.12 -23.87 16.01
CA VAL A 758 -2.24 -24.87 17.08
C VAL A 758 -1.35 -26.07 16.73
N TRP A 759 -0.34 -26.31 17.58
CA TRP A 759 0.56 -27.46 17.30
C TRP A 759 0.29 -28.61 18.28
N SER A 760 -0.52 -28.38 19.31
CA SER A 760 -0.66 -29.39 20.38
C SER A 760 -1.89 -30.27 20.15
N TRP A 761 -3.12 -29.80 20.55
CA TRP A 761 -4.28 -30.68 20.68
C TRP A 761 -5.00 -30.78 19.33
N ALA A 762 -5.51 -32.03 19.12
CA ALA A 762 -6.46 -32.17 18.00
C ALA A 762 -7.80 -31.51 18.33
N GLU A 763 -8.53 -31.32 17.22
CA GLU A 763 -9.81 -30.62 17.41
C GLU A 763 -10.66 -31.28 18.50
N ASN A 764 -11.08 -30.41 19.57
CA ASN A 764 -12.00 -30.74 20.70
C ASN A 764 -11.37 -31.78 21.61
N GLU A 765 -10.06 -31.90 21.63
CA GLU A 765 -9.35 -32.77 22.60
C GLU A 765 -8.62 -31.91 23.63
N PRO A 766 -8.51 -32.54 24.73
CA PRO A 766 -8.99 -33.85 25.18
C PRO A 766 -10.45 -33.79 25.64
N ASP A 767 -11.03 -34.98 25.45
CA ASP A 767 -12.32 -35.08 26.17
C ASP A 767 -12.09 -35.23 27.68
N VAL A 768 -12.35 -34.08 28.34
CA VAL A 768 -11.88 -34.02 29.75
C VAL A 768 -12.73 -34.96 30.62
N ALA A 769 -13.85 -35.42 30.07
CA ALA A 769 -14.72 -36.32 30.87
C ALA A 769 -14.18 -37.77 30.84
N THR A 770 -13.48 -38.04 29.82
CA THR A 770 -13.14 -39.48 29.73
C THR A 770 -11.61 -39.66 29.67
N ALA A 771 -10.96 -38.67 29.35
CA ALA A 771 -9.52 -38.86 29.10
C ALA A 771 -8.75 -39.05 30.42
N THR A 772 -7.93 -40.11 30.48
CA THR A 772 -7.09 -40.34 31.70
C THR A 772 -5.61 -40.27 31.34
N ALA A 773 -5.31 -40.24 30.04
CA ALA A 773 -3.91 -40.09 29.57
C ALA A 773 -3.90 -39.31 28.24
N VAL A 774 -2.59 -38.82 27.89
CA VAL A 774 -2.49 -38.02 26.65
C VAL A 774 -1.45 -38.69 25.74
N GLN A 775 -1.88 -38.67 24.46
CA GLN A 775 -0.90 -39.23 23.51
C GLN A 775 -0.65 -38.25 22.36
N LEU A 776 0.61 -38.39 21.86
CA LEU A 776 0.90 -37.77 20.57
C LEU A 776 0.74 -38.81 19.45
N SER A 777 0.03 -38.36 18.33
CA SER A 777 -0.21 -39.31 17.22
C SER A 777 0.76 -39.01 16.07
N ALA A 778 1.40 -40.13 15.61
CA ALA A 778 2.37 -39.95 14.50
C ALA A 778 1.63 -39.65 13.20
N ALA A 779 0.35 -39.88 13.13
CA ALA A 779 -0.41 -39.67 11.89
C ALA A 779 -0.58 -38.18 11.57
N ASP A 780 -0.87 -37.48 12.64
CA ASP A 780 -1.12 -36.06 12.27
C ASP A 780 -0.33 -35.11 13.19
N GLY A 781 0.38 -35.78 14.18
CA GLY A 781 1.28 -34.93 15.02
C GLY A 781 0.52 -34.17 16.10
N ARG A 782 -0.75 -34.47 16.38
CA ARG A 782 -1.56 -33.73 17.37
C ARG A 782 -1.74 -34.60 18.62
N TRP A 783 -2.20 -33.86 19.71
CA TRP A 783 -2.37 -34.57 20.99
C TRP A 783 -3.82 -35.03 21.14
N TYR A 784 -3.99 -36.27 21.67
CA TYR A 784 -5.34 -36.81 21.95
C TYR A 784 -5.42 -37.28 23.40
N GLY A 785 -6.61 -37.00 23.95
CA GLY A 785 -6.88 -37.64 25.24
C GLY A 785 -7.35 -39.09 25.04
N VAL A 786 -6.84 -39.97 25.97
CA VAL A 786 -7.25 -41.38 25.81
C VAL A 786 -7.70 -41.89 27.18
N ALA A 787 -8.70 -42.73 27.15
CA ALA A 787 -9.29 -43.21 28.43
C ALA A 787 -8.40 -44.29 29.05
N ASP A 788 -7.75 -45.09 28.12
CA ASP A 788 -6.91 -46.19 28.64
C ASP A 788 -5.45 -45.99 28.17
N ALA A 789 -4.57 -45.68 29.21
CA ALA A 789 -3.15 -45.36 28.88
C ALA A 789 -2.45 -46.57 28.25
N SER A 790 -2.98 -47.82 28.47
CA SER A 790 -2.31 -49.01 27.92
C SER A 790 -2.50 -49.11 26.41
N SER A 791 -3.45 -48.35 25.89
CA SER A 791 -3.68 -48.37 24.43
C SER A 791 -2.62 -47.55 23.68
N ILE A 792 -1.80 -46.89 24.45
CA ILE A 792 -0.74 -46.09 23.80
C ILE A 792 0.50 -46.98 23.64
N SER A 793 1.09 -46.91 22.39
CA SER A 793 2.14 -47.89 22.03
C SER A 793 3.49 -47.54 22.64
N HIS A 794 3.74 -46.20 22.93
CA HIS A 794 5.09 -45.82 23.39
C HIS A 794 4.97 -44.74 24.47
N VAL A 795 6.16 -44.59 25.21
CA VAL A 795 6.28 -43.47 26.17
C VAL A 795 7.32 -42.48 25.64
N ALA A 796 6.95 -41.18 25.63
CA ALA A 796 7.88 -40.14 25.15
C ALA A 796 8.90 -39.78 26.24
N CYS A 797 10.22 -39.83 25.77
CA CYS A 797 11.29 -39.50 26.74
C CYS A 797 12.11 -38.31 26.22
N VAL A 798 12.16 -37.31 27.05
CA VAL A 798 12.90 -36.09 26.63
C VAL A 798 14.27 -36.06 27.34
N SER A 799 15.26 -35.60 26.61
CA SER A 799 16.63 -35.52 27.15
C SER A 799 16.75 -34.46 28.24
N SER A 800 17.62 -34.74 29.20
CA SER A 800 17.82 -33.76 30.30
C SER A 800 18.77 -32.65 29.85
N SER A 801 19.51 -32.80 28.74
CA SER A 801 20.50 -31.80 28.29
C SER A 801 19.91 -30.92 27.18
N SER A 802 18.92 -31.48 26.47
CA SER A 802 18.31 -30.70 25.38
C SER A 802 16.85 -31.12 25.20
N ARG A 803 16.02 -30.15 25.17
CA ARG A 803 14.58 -30.52 25.13
C ARG A 803 14.14 -30.73 23.68
N THR A 804 14.98 -30.52 22.70
CA THR A 804 14.60 -30.84 21.29
C THR A 804 15.13 -32.23 20.92
N THR A 805 15.72 -32.87 21.90
CA THR A 805 16.18 -34.25 21.65
C THR A 805 15.25 -35.23 22.39
N TRP A 806 14.63 -36.12 21.50
CA TRP A 806 13.61 -37.03 22.10
C TRP A 806 13.92 -38.48 21.69
N THR A 807 13.53 -39.37 22.58
CA THR A 807 13.52 -40.81 22.23
C THR A 807 12.18 -41.41 22.71
N ILE A 808 11.89 -42.62 22.16
CA ILE A 808 10.64 -43.28 22.63
C ILE A 808 10.99 -44.68 23.12
N VAL A 809 10.18 -45.13 24.09
CA VAL A 809 10.34 -46.52 24.56
C VAL A 809 8.95 -47.18 24.56
N THR A 810 8.99 -48.51 24.59
CA THR A 810 7.69 -49.22 24.57
C THR A 810 6.87 -48.91 25.84
N GLN A 811 5.59 -48.91 25.63
CA GLN A 811 4.71 -48.63 26.79
C GLN A 811 5.02 -49.60 27.94
N GLY A 812 5.18 -49.00 29.20
CA GLY A 812 5.46 -49.83 30.39
C GLY A 812 6.95 -49.82 30.74
N SER A 813 7.81 -49.32 29.77
CA SER A 813 9.27 -49.26 30.05
C SER A 813 9.65 -47.88 30.60
N SER A 814 10.89 -47.86 31.30
CA SER A 814 11.38 -46.55 31.81
C SER A 814 12.34 -45.92 30.80
N CYS A 815 12.34 -44.53 30.90
CA CYS A 815 13.27 -43.82 29.99
C CYS A 815 14.73 -44.11 30.37
N SER A 816 15.63 -44.21 29.30
CA SER A 816 17.07 -44.46 29.56
C SER A 816 17.70 -43.33 30.38
N ASP A 817 18.97 -43.64 30.91
CA ASP A 817 19.69 -42.61 31.70
C ASP A 817 19.88 -41.31 30.89
N GLY A 818 19.57 -40.15 31.52
CA GLY A 818 19.74 -38.85 30.84
C GLY A 818 18.44 -38.40 30.15
N TYR A 819 17.38 -39.34 30.21
CA TYR A 819 16.04 -38.99 29.67
C TYR A 819 14.97 -39.18 30.73
N ALA A 820 13.89 -38.40 30.50
CA ALA A 820 12.74 -38.54 31.41
C ALA A 820 11.45 -38.42 30.61
N THR A 821 10.43 -39.09 31.31
CA THR A 821 9.12 -38.92 30.62
C THR A 821 8.75 -37.43 30.56
N GLY A 822 8.23 -37.04 29.40
CA GLY A 822 7.92 -35.58 29.33
C GLY A 822 6.97 -35.31 28.15
N ALA A 823 6.60 -34.00 28.09
CA ALA A 823 5.77 -33.51 26.97
C ALA A 823 6.41 -32.24 26.37
N PRO A 824 6.09 -32.14 25.00
CA PRO A 824 6.60 -30.91 24.38
C PRO A 824 6.02 -29.65 25.03
N ARG A 825 6.99 -28.64 25.05
CA ARG A 825 6.52 -27.34 25.58
C ARG A 825 6.43 -26.30 24.46
N LEU A 826 7.10 -26.59 23.39
CA LEU A 826 7.12 -25.70 22.22
C LEU A 826 6.84 -26.51 20.95
N ALA A 827 6.46 -25.80 19.94
CA ALA A 827 6.17 -26.48 18.65
C ALA A 827 7.40 -27.20 18.11
N VAL A 828 8.53 -26.60 18.23
CA VAL A 828 9.74 -27.23 17.69
C VAL A 828 10.03 -28.54 18.44
N GLU A 829 9.74 -28.60 19.77
CA GLU A 829 9.89 -29.87 20.51
C GLU A 829 8.87 -30.92 20.01
N ASN A 830 7.60 -30.43 19.77
CA ASN A 830 6.58 -31.36 19.24
C ASN A 830 7.01 -31.96 17.88
N SER A 831 7.57 -31.09 17.07
CA SER A 831 8.02 -31.58 15.74
C SER A 831 9.18 -32.56 15.88
N ALA A 832 10.09 -32.28 16.82
CA ALA A 832 11.22 -33.21 17.03
C ALA A 832 10.72 -34.59 17.52
N LEU A 833 9.76 -34.59 18.45
CA LEU A 833 9.23 -35.89 18.93
C LEU A 833 8.46 -36.60 17.83
N LEU A 834 7.72 -35.84 17.05
CA LEU A 834 6.94 -36.45 15.97
C LEU A 834 7.87 -37.16 14.96
N THR A 835 9.03 -36.51 14.68
CA THR A 835 9.98 -37.15 13.75
C THR A 835 10.46 -38.50 14.30
N VAL A 836 10.77 -38.50 15.60
CA VAL A 836 11.22 -39.78 16.20
C VAL A 836 10.07 -40.81 16.15
N LEU A 837 8.93 -40.39 16.42
CA LEU A 837 7.77 -41.31 16.49
C LEU A 837 7.44 -41.85 15.09
N GLN A 838 7.54 -40.99 14.03
CA GLN A 838 7.17 -41.43 12.67
C GLN A 838 8.24 -42.37 12.11
N ALA A 839 9.44 -42.19 12.62
CA ALA A 839 10.47 -43.16 12.21
C ALA A 839 10.16 -44.57 12.73
N GLU A 840 9.43 -44.58 13.83
CA GLU A 840 9.03 -45.91 14.34
C GLU A 840 7.91 -46.51 13.49
N ALA A 841 6.86 -45.84 13.30
CA ALA A 841 5.73 -46.26 12.45
C ALA A 841 4.79 -45.08 12.23
N SER A 842 4.06 -45.09 11.05
CA SER A 842 3.19 -43.94 10.67
C SER A 842 1.97 -43.85 11.60
N ASP A 843 1.61 -44.96 12.30
CA ASP A 843 0.42 -44.89 13.19
C ASP A 843 0.84 -45.04 14.65
N ALA A 844 2.18 -44.94 14.92
CA ALA A 844 2.64 -45.05 16.32
C ALA A 844 2.11 -43.89 17.18
N THR A 845 1.94 -44.24 18.53
CA THR A 845 1.56 -43.19 19.50
C THR A 845 2.54 -43.18 20.69
N ALA A 846 2.64 -41.94 21.21
CA ALA A 846 3.54 -41.84 22.38
C ALA A 846 2.81 -41.13 23.53
N GLN A 847 2.99 -41.80 24.70
CA GLN A 847 2.35 -41.21 25.89
C GLN A 847 3.13 -39.96 26.32
N LEU A 848 2.28 -38.87 26.63
CA LEU A 848 2.88 -37.60 27.08
C LEU A 848 2.61 -37.42 28.57
N ASP A 849 3.65 -36.79 29.18
CA ASP A 849 3.45 -36.48 30.61
C ASP A 849 2.70 -35.14 30.77
N VAL A 850 1.34 -35.21 30.71
CA VAL A 850 0.49 -34.01 30.79
C VAL A 850 -0.50 -34.21 31.95
N ASP A 851 -0.58 -33.17 32.74
CA ASP A 851 -1.55 -33.23 33.85
C ASP A 851 -2.91 -32.68 33.39
N LEU A 852 -3.93 -33.59 33.48
CA LEU A 852 -5.26 -33.16 32.95
C LEU A 852 -6.17 -32.74 34.10
N SER A 853 -5.69 -32.77 35.37
CA SER A 853 -6.56 -32.54 36.54
C SER A 853 -7.19 -31.15 36.52
N ASN A 854 -6.59 -30.13 35.83
CA ASN A 854 -7.18 -28.77 35.85
C ASN A 854 -7.30 -28.23 34.42
N PHE A 855 -7.44 -29.26 33.53
CA PHE A 855 -7.56 -28.78 32.14
C PHE A 855 -8.99 -28.27 31.90
N PRO A 856 -9.09 -27.03 31.45
CA PRO A 856 -10.42 -26.42 31.34
C PRO A 856 -11.26 -27.08 30.23
N ALA A 857 -12.64 -27.41 30.64
CA ALA A 857 -13.56 -27.95 29.60
C ALA A 857 -14.15 -26.81 28.75
N ILE A 858 -14.40 -27.23 27.51
CA ILE A 858 -15.15 -26.24 26.70
C ILE A 858 -16.62 -26.27 27.13
N SER A 859 -17.08 -25.07 27.64
CA SER A 859 -18.47 -25.06 28.15
C SER A 859 -19.48 -24.97 27.00
N ALA A 860 -20.72 -25.55 27.21
CA ALA A 860 -21.82 -25.44 26.21
C ALA A 860 -22.15 -23.97 25.90
N ALA A 861 -21.96 -23.17 26.91
CA ALA A 861 -22.25 -21.73 26.69
C ALA A 861 -21.25 -21.10 25.72
N ASP A 862 -19.98 -21.44 25.95
CA ASP A 862 -18.95 -20.87 25.04
C ASP A 862 -19.17 -21.37 23.60
N GLN A 863 -19.47 -22.67 23.50
CA GLN A 863 -19.75 -23.19 22.14
C GLN A 863 -21.00 -22.53 21.55
N ALA A 864 -22.08 -22.43 22.35
CA ALA A 864 -23.31 -21.80 21.86
C ALA A 864 -23.06 -20.33 21.45
N ALA A 865 -22.27 -19.62 22.29
CA ALA A 865 -21.96 -18.21 21.94
C ALA A 865 -21.25 -18.13 20.58
N TYR A 866 -20.32 -19.00 20.37
CA TYR A 866 -19.63 -18.98 19.05
C TYR A 866 -20.61 -19.38 17.94
N ASP A 867 -21.45 -20.37 18.17
CA ASP A 867 -22.38 -20.83 17.11
C ASP A 867 -23.45 -19.78 16.83
N ALA A 868 -23.93 -19.11 17.94
CA ALA A 868 -24.97 -18.08 17.78
C ALA A 868 -24.49 -16.91 16.92
N GLY A 869 -23.23 -16.53 16.96
CA GLY A 869 -22.63 -15.45 16.16
C GLY A 869 -22.32 -15.90 14.72
N ASP A 870 -22.35 -17.25 14.41
CA ASP A 870 -22.10 -17.85 13.09
C ASP A 870 -23.34 -17.72 12.20
N THR A 871 -24.13 -16.54 12.19
CA THR A 871 -25.31 -16.53 11.29
C THR A 871 -24.95 -15.79 10.00
N SER A 872 -23.64 -15.84 9.37
CA SER A 872 -23.56 -15.35 7.97
C SER A 872 -22.32 -15.95 7.30
N SER A 873 -22.28 -17.31 7.05
CA SER A 873 -21.57 -17.78 5.84
C SER A 873 -22.10 -19.16 5.44
N SER A 874 -23.37 -19.47 5.66
CA SER A 874 -23.81 -20.70 4.93
C SER A 874 -24.75 -20.30 3.79
N GLN A 875 -24.33 -19.42 2.87
CA GLN A 875 -24.95 -19.67 1.55
C GLN A 875 -23.87 -19.71 0.48
N SER A 876 -23.25 -20.96 0.28
CA SER A 876 -23.17 -21.70 -0.99
C SER A 876 -21.84 -22.47 -1.05
N ARG A 877 -21.89 -23.75 -0.55
CA ARG A 877 -21.28 -24.78 -1.43
C ARG A 877 -21.57 -26.16 -0.83
N VAL A 878 -22.85 -26.51 -0.73
CA VAL A 878 -23.14 -27.96 -0.63
C VAL A 878 -23.56 -28.47 -2.00
N GLY A 879 -22.66 -28.99 -2.88
CA GLY A 879 -23.15 -30.05 -3.79
C GLY A 879 -22.70 -31.44 -3.32
N PRO A 880 -23.60 -32.41 -2.91
CA PRO A 880 -23.52 -33.80 -2.43
C PRO A 880 -22.78 -34.71 -3.45
N ASP A 881 -21.66 -35.36 -3.08
CA ASP A 881 -21.12 -36.73 -3.28
C ASP A 881 -22.05 -37.59 -4.14
N ALA A 882 -21.61 -37.95 -5.40
CA ALA A 882 -21.85 -39.33 -5.90
C ALA A 882 -20.66 -39.76 -6.78
N GLY A 883 -19.73 -40.71 -6.33
CA GLY A 883 -19.39 -42.12 -6.66
C GLY A 883 -19.01 -42.27 -8.15
N GLY A 884 -17.68 -42.53 -8.53
CA GLY A 884 -16.97 -43.66 -9.18
C GLY A 884 -16.74 -43.37 -10.67
N SER A 885 -15.44 -43.23 -11.12
CA SER A 885 -14.74 -44.08 -12.11
C SER A 885 -13.68 -43.25 -12.84
N THR A 886 -12.34 -43.54 -12.57
CA THR A 886 -11.10 -43.86 -13.31
C THR A 886 -11.14 -43.29 -14.73
N THR A 887 -10.21 -42.29 -14.95
CA THR A 887 -9.27 -42.29 -16.11
C THR A 887 -8.56 -40.93 -16.16
N GLY A 888 -7.23 -40.89 -15.70
CA GLY A 888 -5.97 -40.67 -16.43
C GLY A 888 -6.04 -39.44 -17.34
N GLY A 889 -5.52 -38.26 -16.77
CA GLY A 889 -4.73 -37.38 -17.69
C GLY A 889 -4.19 -36.18 -16.92
N GLY A 890 -3.00 -36.31 -16.21
CA GLY A 890 -1.71 -35.57 -16.21
C GLY A 890 -1.81 -34.23 -16.94
N SER A 891 -2.24 -33.08 -16.20
CA SER A 891 -1.93 -31.73 -16.75
C SER A 891 -0.96 -30.99 -15.83
N THR A 892 0.37 -31.19 -15.95
CA THR A 892 1.61 -30.41 -16.00
C THR A 892 1.31 -28.91 -16.04
N VAL A 893 1.09 -28.25 -14.91
CA VAL A 893 1.37 -26.88 -14.44
C VAL A 893 2.71 -26.38 -15.02
N SER A 894 2.75 -26.02 -16.30
CA SER A 894 3.74 -25.16 -16.98
C SER A 894 3.98 -23.85 -16.20
N GLY A 895 4.95 -23.90 -15.20
CA GLY A 895 6.19 -23.18 -14.88
C GLY A 895 6.35 -21.89 -15.70
N ALA A 896 5.53 -20.84 -15.38
CA ALA A 896 5.82 -19.44 -15.79
C ALA A 896 7.11 -18.94 -15.12
N THR A 897 8.29 -19.27 -15.69
CA THR A 897 9.60 -18.62 -15.83
C THR A 897 9.54 -17.14 -15.43
N SER A 898 9.77 -16.90 -14.12
CA SER A 898 10.51 -15.90 -13.32
C SER A 898 11.49 -15.10 -14.17
N SER A 899 10.95 -14.19 -15.00
CA SER A 899 11.81 -13.13 -15.59
C SER A 899 11.81 -11.89 -14.70
N THR A 900 12.85 -11.75 -13.79
CA THR A 900 13.62 -10.62 -13.24
C THR A 900 12.94 -9.27 -13.54
N THR A 901 11.90 -8.89 -12.74
CA THR A 901 11.21 -7.59 -12.92
C THR A 901 11.36 -6.75 -11.65
N THR A 902 12.61 -6.29 -11.31
CA THR A 902 12.86 -5.23 -10.31
C THR A 902 13.17 -3.91 -11.04
N VAL A 903 12.19 -3.26 -11.69
CA VAL A 903 12.57 -1.84 -11.91
C VAL A 903 11.55 -1.22 -12.86
N ALA A 904 10.26 -0.78 -12.29
CA ALA A 904 9.56 0.24 -13.09
C ALA A 904 8.25 0.63 -12.39
N TRP A 905 8.17 1.03 -11.13
CA TRP A 905 7.06 1.01 -10.14
C TRP A 905 6.94 2.37 -9.47
N THR A 906 7.38 3.61 -10.04
CA THR A 906 7.59 4.89 -9.31
C THR A 906 6.59 5.93 -9.82
N TRP A 907 5.55 5.70 -10.77
CA TRP A 907 4.73 6.81 -11.30
C TRP A 907 3.28 6.64 -10.84
N ALA A 908 2.70 5.51 -10.50
CA ALA A 908 1.27 5.45 -10.07
C ALA A 908 1.14 5.77 -8.58
N VAL A 909 2.27 5.54 -7.83
CA VAL A 909 2.40 5.94 -6.41
C VAL A 909 2.94 7.38 -6.33
N ALA A 910 3.85 7.82 -7.33
CA ALA A 910 4.34 9.21 -7.47
C ALA A 910 3.25 10.14 -8.02
N MET A 911 2.28 9.57 -8.86
CA MET A 911 1.14 10.36 -9.41
C MET A 911 0.01 10.43 -8.38
N ALA A 912 -0.27 9.32 -7.59
CA ALA A 912 -1.23 9.31 -6.47
C ALA A 912 -0.70 10.04 -5.24
N VAL A 913 0.69 9.93 -5.01
CA VAL A 913 1.41 10.66 -3.93
C VAL A 913 1.79 12.06 -4.44
N ALA A 914 2.13 12.27 -5.75
CA ALA A 914 2.37 13.57 -6.44
C ALA A 914 1.05 14.35 -6.56
N MET A 915 -0.14 13.69 -6.73
CA MET A 915 -1.45 14.36 -6.79
C MET A 915 -1.93 14.70 -5.38
N LEU A 916 -1.44 13.90 -4.33
CA LEU A 916 -1.79 14.14 -2.91
C LEU A 916 -0.73 15.00 -2.23
N LEU A 917 0.63 15.07 -2.72
CA LEU A 917 1.71 15.93 -2.20
C LEU A 917 2.12 16.95 -3.26
N ASN A 918 1.44 16.93 -4.47
CA ASN A 918 1.33 18.00 -5.49
C ASN A 918 -0.14 18.41 -5.63
#